data_AF-A0A3M9Z8J7-F1
#
_entry.id   AF-A0A3M9Z8J7-F1
#
_cell.length_a   1.000
_cell.length_b   1.000
_cell.length_c   1.000
_cell.angle_alpha   90.00
_cell.angle_beta   90.00
_cell.angle_gamma   90.00
#
_symmetry.space_group_name_H-M   'P 1'
#
loop_
_entity.id
_entity.type
_entity.pdbx_description
1 polymer ?
#
loop_
_entity_poly.entity_id
_entity_poly.type
_entity_poly.pdbx_seq_one_letter_code
_entity_poly.pdbx_strand_id
1 'polypeptide(L)'
;MTTQCVRAAAEPLMPSENYPSNDPNKVVWMGDSSVPPVPTKTITLTNFTDHTVYPFLATPNDAAAYGGGTIYDPEDPKNEDYRGYIGYTGSDGKNYLGLPAGETITITVPLVFWDGSRIFICNDSEYITPDAQFLQPNPPINPYQYYDKNQDGSTTLRLYQKSGTLTPSGITAVVMWFHGTQAIGPNNDAAAQLVEFTIRDPWQLNLNSTLDPGILGPLINYDVSYVDTIYLPVAVEATDAWVLNDAMKPPYATASYGWIGASQTEDQFQQALKNFTLTPLGQYFGGKGYTKYNFPAEMEAVAGVKLPSGAQAVGDSPFASHLSSYDPSNNQYMLISGGTGPIKTDPNTLPNGTTTLPVIWDSVNGPAQQAALLYGESQPGKMDVTCSVAGVIPAGTKLISVDVAGSTVTLSQPASNPDPSHLTGYVVTFQRPVTDYVTSAMLNLWYSWANYYVLLNQQLASQTYSGSITSDRVLTFTSSVPSNALVIGMQVTGPGIPDDSDGSLCTITALTTDNKAIASVTLSELVTVNSTGSYQFVAPPPIVGSDDEFMGNKIQPFLLSFEGDDADTAKLFAQAVYQVMSAMSPIPPDPNDLKPLPRPVRLLYNVIGCNVGQIPHIGQDLSPKNDQIAGEIRDRLKSVLRGVPDFKNPKWQESSGLWYPDPTVSTGGCSFNVYNLDPFVWFVHKQLGLSGYGFSVDDDIADVGARGATNIHIGIGGLGSSNQPGSLPNPNPWTYGAPYGPVTGQGQLVDSSTIKLLDATVFWKLSPPDANAGLLGALVSGPGILPGTRVETPNAGDHSVTLSQSVNSSVTPGNTYTYTFS
;
A
#
# COMPACT_ATOMS: atom_id res chain seq x y z
N MET A 1 -3.97 35.81 -8.62
CA MET A 1 -3.66 34.64 -9.46
C MET A 1 -4.51 34.77 -10.70
N THR A 2 -3.89 35.07 -11.84
CA THR A 2 -4.54 35.01 -13.14
C THR A 2 -4.91 33.56 -13.38
N THR A 3 -6.20 33.30 -13.60
CA THR A 3 -6.75 32.05 -14.12
C THR A 3 -5.94 31.67 -15.36
N GLN A 4 -4.98 30.76 -15.22
CA GLN A 4 -4.51 29.99 -16.36
C GLN A 4 -5.73 29.20 -16.80
N CYS A 5 -6.38 29.67 -17.88
CA CYS A 5 -7.30 28.82 -18.62
C CYS A 5 -6.61 27.48 -18.79
N VAL A 6 -7.26 26.40 -18.35
CA VAL A 6 -6.96 25.03 -18.75
C VAL A 6 -6.90 25.04 -20.27
N ARG A 7 -5.70 25.20 -20.82
CA ARG A 7 -5.50 25.00 -22.25
C ARG A 7 -5.70 23.50 -22.40
N ALA A 8 -6.55 23.08 -23.33
CA ALA A 8 -6.40 21.76 -23.91
C ALA A 8 -4.95 21.72 -24.43
N ALA A 9 -4.05 21.11 -23.66
CA ALA A 9 -2.67 21.02 -24.04
C ALA A 9 -2.66 20.27 -25.38
N ALA A 10 -1.92 20.78 -26.37
CA ALA A 10 -1.58 19.97 -27.52
C ALA A 10 -0.96 18.68 -26.97
N GLU A 11 -1.30 17.53 -27.55
CA GLU A 11 -0.81 16.26 -27.04
C GLU A 11 0.71 16.31 -26.87
N PRO A 12 1.22 15.85 -25.71
CA PRO A 12 2.62 15.98 -25.37
C PRO A 12 3.47 15.20 -26.38
N LEU A 13 4.45 15.89 -26.98
CA LEU A 13 5.42 15.27 -27.86
C LEU A 13 6.38 14.39 -27.05
N MET A 14 6.75 13.23 -27.58
CA MET A 14 7.87 12.48 -27.04
C MET A 14 9.17 13.31 -27.16
N PRO A 15 9.97 13.44 -26.09
CA PRO A 15 11.29 14.07 -26.17
C PRO A 15 12.13 13.42 -27.27
N SER A 16 12.91 14.23 -28.01
CA SER A 16 13.69 13.73 -29.14
C SER A 16 14.69 12.64 -28.73
N GLU A 17 14.79 11.60 -29.56
CA GLU A 17 15.91 10.65 -29.50
C GLU A 17 17.23 11.39 -29.49
N ASN A 18 18.15 10.92 -28.66
CA ASN A 18 19.50 11.44 -28.58
C ASN A 18 20.56 10.34 -28.63
N TYR A 19 20.13 9.08 -28.84
CA TYR A 19 21.02 7.97 -29.05
C TYR A 19 21.12 7.60 -30.54
N PRO A 20 22.31 7.74 -31.17
CA PRO A 20 22.45 7.67 -32.63
C PRO A 20 22.49 6.25 -33.22
N SER A 21 22.54 5.19 -32.40
CA SER A 21 22.43 3.82 -32.89
C SER A 21 21.02 3.28 -32.65
N ASN A 22 20.45 2.62 -33.66
CA ASN A 22 19.17 1.91 -33.59
C ASN A 22 19.25 0.62 -32.73
N ASP A 23 20.11 0.59 -31.72
CA ASP A 23 20.35 -0.56 -30.85
C ASP A 23 19.72 -0.31 -29.48
N PRO A 24 18.56 -0.93 -29.16
CA PRO A 24 17.88 -0.74 -27.90
C PRO A 24 18.69 -1.20 -26.69
N ASN A 25 19.61 -2.17 -26.86
CA ASN A 25 20.47 -2.70 -25.81
C ASN A 25 21.44 -1.68 -25.18
N LYS A 26 21.44 -0.44 -25.68
CA LYS A 26 22.22 0.67 -25.13
C LYS A 26 21.41 1.61 -24.25
N VAL A 27 20.09 1.43 -24.21
CA VAL A 27 19.16 2.16 -23.35
C VAL A 27 18.54 1.21 -22.33
N VAL A 28 18.06 0.06 -22.79
CA VAL A 28 17.59 -1.03 -21.93
C VAL A 28 17.94 -2.34 -22.62
N TRP A 29 18.49 -3.29 -21.89
CA TRP A 29 18.87 -4.55 -22.49
C TRP A 29 17.62 -5.31 -22.96
N MET A 30 17.62 -5.78 -24.21
CA MET A 30 16.49 -6.51 -24.84
C MET A 30 16.89 -7.91 -25.29
N GLY A 31 18.17 -8.28 -25.12
CA GLY A 31 18.79 -9.46 -25.71
C GLY A 31 19.82 -9.12 -26.77
N ASP A 32 20.94 -9.85 -26.75
CA ASP A 32 21.97 -9.74 -27.79
C ASP A 32 22.44 -11.11 -28.28
N SER A 33 23.41 -11.11 -29.21
CA SER A 33 23.96 -12.34 -29.80
C SER A 33 24.85 -13.16 -28.86
N SER A 34 25.19 -12.64 -27.68
CA SER A 34 26.04 -13.34 -26.70
C SER A 34 25.25 -14.34 -25.84
N VAL A 35 23.92 -14.21 -25.82
CA VAL A 35 23.00 -15.10 -25.10
C VAL A 35 22.06 -15.83 -26.07
N PRO A 36 21.41 -16.93 -25.65
CA PRO A 36 20.32 -17.53 -26.42
C PRO A 36 19.19 -16.53 -26.70
N PRO A 37 18.35 -16.72 -27.72
CA PRO A 37 17.21 -15.83 -27.98
C PRO A 37 16.31 -15.67 -26.74
N VAL A 38 16.06 -14.42 -26.35
CA VAL A 38 15.22 -14.08 -25.19
C VAL A 38 13.75 -14.37 -25.53
N PRO A 39 13.01 -15.11 -24.67
CA PRO A 39 11.57 -15.31 -24.83
C PRO A 39 10.82 -13.98 -24.84
N THR A 40 9.89 -13.83 -25.77
CA THR A 40 9.05 -12.63 -25.85
C THR A 40 7.94 -12.68 -24.79
N LYS A 41 7.75 -11.56 -24.09
CA LYS A 41 6.59 -11.28 -23.24
C LYS A 41 5.97 -9.97 -23.68
N THR A 42 4.66 -9.84 -23.50
CA THR A 42 3.94 -8.64 -23.91
C THR A 42 3.07 -8.05 -22.81
N ILE A 43 2.79 -6.77 -22.94
CA ILE A 43 1.78 -6.06 -22.16
C ILE A 43 0.78 -5.47 -23.14
N THR A 44 -0.49 -5.77 -22.96
CA THR A 44 -1.59 -5.19 -23.71
C THR A 44 -2.31 -4.18 -22.84
N LEU A 45 -2.41 -2.92 -23.28
CA LEU A 45 -3.14 -1.87 -22.58
C LEU A 45 -4.30 -1.42 -23.44
N THR A 46 -5.48 -1.27 -22.85
CA THR A 46 -6.65 -0.68 -23.51
C THR A 46 -7.17 0.49 -22.69
N ASN A 47 -7.38 1.63 -23.35
CA ASN A 47 -7.93 2.81 -22.71
C ASN A 47 -9.47 2.88 -22.91
N PHE A 48 -10.21 2.66 -21.84
CA PHE A 48 -11.67 2.78 -21.79
C PHE A 48 -12.16 4.12 -21.23
N THR A 49 -11.26 5.04 -20.87
CA THR A 49 -11.64 6.40 -20.48
C THR A 49 -12.06 7.22 -21.70
N ASP A 50 -12.60 8.42 -21.47
CA ASP A 50 -13.04 9.34 -22.52
C ASP A 50 -11.95 10.31 -23.00
N HIS A 51 -10.72 10.16 -22.48
CA HIS A 51 -9.58 11.02 -22.77
C HIS A 51 -8.29 10.20 -22.94
N THR A 52 -7.22 10.84 -23.43
CA THR A 52 -5.91 10.18 -23.55
C THR A 52 -5.30 9.94 -22.17
N VAL A 53 -4.85 8.72 -21.93
CA VAL A 53 -4.06 8.36 -20.74
C VAL A 53 -2.59 8.21 -21.12
N TYR A 54 -1.69 8.36 -20.17
CA TYR A 54 -0.25 8.38 -20.40
C TYR A 54 0.45 7.28 -19.60
N PRO A 55 0.43 6.03 -20.09
CA PRO A 55 1.06 4.92 -19.43
C PRO A 55 2.58 4.91 -19.68
N PHE A 56 3.35 4.62 -18.65
CA PHE A 56 4.78 4.34 -18.79
C PHE A 56 5.24 3.26 -17.82
N LEU A 57 6.20 2.47 -18.29
CA LEU A 57 6.93 1.50 -17.49
C LEU A 57 8.05 2.21 -16.72
N ALA A 58 8.34 1.79 -15.49
CA ALA A 58 9.47 2.27 -14.71
C ALA A 58 10.07 1.18 -13.80
N THR A 59 11.40 1.11 -13.74
CA THR A 59 12.14 0.25 -12.80
C THR A 59 13.55 0.81 -12.53
N PRO A 60 14.04 0.72 -11.27
CA PRO A 60 15.39 1.15 -10.92
C PRO A 60 16.49 0.06 -11.01
N ASN A 61 16.16 -1.17 -11.45
CA ASN A 61 17.05 -2.34 -11.44
C ASN A 61 17.85 -2.49 -10.13
N ASP A 62 17.17 -2.59 -8.99
CA ASP A 62 17.76 -2.50 -7.64
C ASP A 62 17.82 -3.82 -6.85
N ALA A 63 17.18 -4.89 -7.35
CA ALA A 63 17.21 -6.25 -6.81
C ALA A 63 18.61 -6.69 -6.39
N ALA A 64 18.88 -6.84 -5.09
CA ALA A 64 20.19 -7.25 -4.61
C ALA A 64 20.30 -8.77 -4.51
N ALA A 65 21.18 -9.40 -5.30
CA ALA A 65 21.58 -10.78 -5.07
C ALA A 65 22.40 -10.88 -3.77
N TYR A 66 22.36 -12.04 -3.11
CA TYR A 66 23.33 -12.39 -2.07
C TYR A 66 24.75 -12.30 -2.67
N GLY A 67 25.46 -11.19 -2.43
CA GLY A 67 26.78 -10.92 -3.00
C GLY A 67 26.95 -9.63 -3.82
N GLY A 68 25.89 -8.81 -3.96
CA GLY A 68 26.02 -7.42 -4.42
C GLY A 68 25.77 -7.14 -5.91
N GLY A 69 25.53 -8.15 -6.74
CA GLY A 69 25.03 -8.00 -8.12
C GLY A 69 23.50 -7.83 -8.19
N THR A 70 22.98 -7.53 -9.37
CA THR A 70 21.53 -7.54 -9.67
C THR A 70 21.05 -8.99 -9.86
N ILE A 71 19.90 -9.33 -9.26
CA ILE A 71 19.37 -10.71 -9.30
C ILE A 71 19.04 -11.09 -10.73
N TYR A 72 18.17 -10.32 -11.38
CA TYR A 72 17.52 -10.72 -12.61
C TYR A 72 18.15 -10.11 -13.87
N ASP A 73 18.67 -8.88 -13.78
CA ASP A 73 19.30 -8.16 -14.88
C ASP A 73 20.78 -7.82 -14.60
N PRO A 74 21.71 -8.75 -14.82
CA PRO A 74 23.13 -8.47 -14.66
C PRO A 74 23.72 -7.61 -15.79
N GLU A 75 22.99 -7.34 -16.87
CA GLU A 75 23.51 -6.67 -18.07
C GLU A 75 23.32 -5.16 -18.00
N ASP A 76 22.21 -4.70 -17.42
CA ASP A 76 21.99 -3.28 -17.13
C ASP A 76 22.59 -2.87 -15.76
N PRO A 77 23.17 -1.66 -15.65
CA PRO A 77 23.60 -1.10 -14.38
C PRO A 77 22.54 -1.14 -13.27
N LYS A 78 23.02 -1.39 -12.05
CA LYS A 78 22.21 -1.41 -10.83
C LYS A 78 21.85 0.00 -10.37
N ASN A 79 20.65 0.18 -9.80
CA ASN A 79 20.18 1.43 -9.18
C ASN A 79 20.15 2.62 -10.15
N GLU A 80 19.81 2.36 -11.41
CA GLU A 80 19.64 3.35 -12.47
C GLU A 80 18.20 3.31 -12.98
N ASP A 81 17.68 4.43 -13.51
CA ASP A 81 16.26 4.58 -13.87
C ASP A 81 16.03 4.20 -15.33
N TYR A 82 15.20 3.16 -15.52
CA TYR A 82 14.76 2.66 -16.81
C TYR A 82 13.28 2.89 -16.97
N ARG A 83 12.88 3.52 -18.09
CA ARG A 83 11.47 3.78 -18.37
C ARG A 83 11.09 3.43 -19.81
N GLY A 84 9.84 3.02 -19.99
CA GLY A 84 9.24 2.76 -21.30
C GLY A 84 7.98 3.61 -21.47
N TYR A 85 8.10 4.78 -22.08
CA TYR A 85 6.97 5.67 -22.32
C TYR A 85 6.17 5.21 -23.54
N ILE A 86 4.87 5.04 -23.37
CA ILE A 86 4.00 4.53 -24.43
C ILE A 86 3.38 5.68 -25.21
N GLY A 87 3.30 5.53 -26.53
CA GLY A 87 2.55 6.46 -27.35
C GLY A 87 2.43 6.04 -28.82
N TYR A 88 2.34 7.03 -29.70
CA TYR A 88 1.99 6.78 -31.10
C TYR A 88 2.57 7.80 -32.08
N THR A 89 2.68 7.42 -33.35
CA THR A 89 3.09 8.33 -34.42
C THR A 89 1.86 9.00 -35.05
N GLY A 90 1.71 10.31 -34.85
CA GLY A 90 0.62 11.10 -35.39
C GLY A 90 0.67 11.24 -36.92
N SER A 91 -0.40 11.75 -37.51
CA SER A 91 -0.50 11.96 -38.97
C SER A 91 0.51 12.98 -39.51
N ASP A 92 1.08 13.83 -38.65
CA ASP A 92 2.15 14.77 -38.98
C ASP A 92 3.55 14.14 -38.96
N GLY A 93 3.64 12.84 -38.67
CA GLY A 93 4.88 12.07 -38.61
C GLY A 93 5.66 12.23 -37.31
N LYS A 94 5.12 12.95 -36.31
CA LYS A 94 5.74 13.10 -34.99
C LYS A 94 5.26 12.02 -34.03
N ASN A 95 6.07 11.76 -33.00
CA ASN A 95 5.73 10.83 -31.93
C ASN A 95 5.14 11.60 -30.75
N TYR A 96 3.97 11.16 -30.31
CA TYR A 96 3.19 11.69 -29.19
C TYR A 96 3.19 10.69 -28.05
N LEU A 97 3.20 11.18 -26.81
CA LEU A 97 2.99 10.36 -25.62
C LEU A 97 1.49 10.10 -25.44
N GLY A 98 1.18 8.91 -24.92
CA GLY A 98 -0.16 8.55 -24.47
C GLY A 98 -0.90 7.57 -25.38
N LEU A 99 -1.93 6.96 -24.81
CA LEU A 99 -2.85 6.03 -25.43
C LEU A 99 -4.22 6.73 -25.57
N PRO A 100 -4.64 7.10 -26.80
CA PRO A 100 -5.92 7.78 -27.01
C PRO A 100 -7.12 6.98 -26.50
N ALA A 101 -8.21 7.67 -26.21
CA ALA A 101 -9.47 7.07 -25.77
C ALA A 101 -9.96 6.00 -26.75
N GLY A 102 -10.32 4.82 -26.23
CA GLY A 102 -10.82 3.69 -27.01
C GLY A 102 -9.77 2.89 -27.76
N GLU A 103 -8.48 3.25 -27.67
CA GLU A 103 -7.40 2.53 -28.34
C GLU A 103 -6.78 1.44 -27.47
N THR A 104 -6.30 0.39 -28.13
CA THR A 104 -5.52 -0.72 -27.57
C THR A 104 -4.13 -0.74 -28.17
N ILE A 105 -3.12 -1.00 -27.33
CA ILE A 105 -1.73 -1.26 -27.74
C ILE A 105 -1.23 -2.56 -27.11
N THR A 106 -0.47 -3.34 -27.86
CA THR A 106 0.34 -4.44 -27.31
C THR A 106 1.81 -4.11 -27.50
N ILE A 107 2.56 -4.11 -26.41
CA ILE A 107 4.00 -3.83 -26.42
C ILE A 107 4.79 -5.07 -26.02
N THR A 108 5.94 -5.26 -26.66
CA THR A 108 6.94 -6.22 -26.20
C THR A 108 7.77 -5.57 -25.11
N VAL A 109 7.87 -6.24 -23.97
CA VAL A 109 8.72 -5.81 -22.86
C VAL A 109 9.95 -6.71 -22.75
N PRO A 110 11.12 -6.17 -22.38
CA PRO A 110 12.27 -7.01 -22.12
C PRO A 110 11.98 -7.93 -20.95
N LEU A 111 12.51 -9.15 -21.02
CA LEU A 111 12.37 -10.10 -19.92
C LEU A 111 12.97 -9.49 -18.64
N VAL A 112 14.21 -8.97 -18.77
CA VAL A 112 14.75 -7.66 -18.33
C VAL A 112 14.11 -6.81 -17.21
N PHE A 113 12.80 -6.70 -17.22
CA PHE A 113 12.07 -5.71 -16.45
C PHE A 113 11.43 -6.44 -15.25
N TRP A 114 12.23 -6.81 -14.23
CA TRP A 114 11.90 -7.93 -13.32
C TRP A 114 11.85 -7.69 -11.80
N ASP A 115 12.28 -6.56 -11.26
CA ASP A 115 12.25 -6.37 -9.79
C ASP A 115 11.16 -5.39 -9.37
N GLY A 116 9.91 -5.84 -9.39
CA GLY A 116 8.77 -4.98 -9.06
C GLY A 116 8.57 -3.89 -10.10
N SER A 117 8.52 -4.28 -11.37
CA SER A 117 8.30 -3.35 -12.48
C SER A 117 6.95 -2.66 -12.31
N ARG A 118 6.98 -1.33 -12.44
CA ARG A 118 5.81 -0.48 -12.24
C ARG A 118 5.29 0.00 -13.58
N ILE A 119 3.98 -0.01 -13.74
CA ILE A 119 3.28 0.70 -14.79
C ILE A 119 2.55 1.85 -14.11
N PHE A 120 2.91 3.07 -14.47
CA PHE A 120 2.23 4.28 -14.03
C PHE A 120 1.28 4.72 -15.13
N ILE A 121 0.00 4.87 -14.80
CA ILE A 121 -1.06 5.29 -15.72
C ILE A 121 -1.55 6.66 -15.28
N CYS A 122 -1.24 7.69 -16.07
CA CYS A 122 -1.56 9.08 -15.78
C CYS A 122 -2.69 9.58 -16.68
N ASN A 123 -3.42 10.60 -16.27
CA ASN A 123 -4.38 11.33 -17.12
C ASN A 123 -3.98 12.81 -17.31
N ASP A 124 -2.91 13.26 -16.65
CA ASP A 124 -2.33 14.58 -16.83
C ASP A 124 -1.07 14.51 -17.72
N SER A 125 -1.07 15.32 -18.77
CA SER A 125 0.05 15.47 -19.69
C SER A 125 1.08 16.50 -19.26
N GLU A 126 0.76 17.40 -18.32
CA GLU A 126 1.52 18.62 -18.07
C GLU A 126 2.94 18.33 -17.58
N TYR A 127 3.10 17.30 -16.73
CA TYR A 127 4.36 17.01 -16.06
C TYR A 127 5.07 15.72 -16.54
N ILE A 128 4.47 14.94 -17.45
CA ILE A 128 5.01 13.61 -17.80
C ILE A 128 6.39 13.68 -18.47
N THR A 129 6.62 14.71 -19.28
CA THR A 129 7.94 15.09 -19.79
C THR A 129 8.01 16.61 -19.87
N PRO A 130 9.13 17.24 -19.50
CA PRO A 130 9.27 18.68 -19.60
C PRO A 130 9.21 19.09 -21.07
N ASP A 131 8.16 19.80 -21.46
CA ASP A 131 8.32 20.80 -22.52
C ASP A 131 9.38 21.80 -22.01
N ALA A 132 10.24 22.30 -22.90
CA ALA A 132 11.26 23.32 -22.59
C ALA A 132 10.66 24.58 -21.92
N GLN A 133 9.33 24.72 -21.92
CA GLN A 133 8.55 25.75 -21.26
C GLN A 133 8.42 25.58 -19.72
N PHE A 134 8.67 24.40 -19.14
CA PHE A 134 8.48 24.12 -17.71
C PHE A 134 9.78 24.10 -16.88
N LEU A 135 10.90 24.52 -17.47
CA LEU A 135 12.20 24.71 -16.79
C LEU A 135 12.26 25.96 -15.89
N GLN A 136 11.11 26.46 -15.43
CA GLN A 136 10.97 27.59 -14.52
C GLN A 136 9.79 27.31 -13.58
N PRO A 137 9.95 27.32 -12.25
CA PRO A 137 11.15 27.71 -11.49
C PRO A 137 12.20 26.59 -11.37
N ASN A 138 13.34 26.91 -10.75
CA ASN A 138 14.44 26.00 -10.46
C ASN A 138 14.41 25.65 -8.95
N PRO A 139 14.30 24.38 -8.56
CA PRO A 139 14.17 23.21 -9.43
C PRO A 139 12.79 23.13 -10.10
N PRO A 140 12.71 22.56 -11.33
CA PRO A 140 11.45 22.39 -12.04
C PRO A 140 10.51 21.47 -11.26
N ILE A 141 9.23 21.84 -11.22
CA ILE A 141 8.15 21.04 -10.66
C ILE A 141 7.96 19.84 -11.59
N ASN A 142 8.28 18.63 -11.13
CA ASN A 142 7.96 17.41 -11.84
C ASN A 142 7.62 16.26 -10.88
N PRO A 143 6.32 16.07 -10.56
CA PRO A 143 5.82 14.95 -9.77
C PRO A 143 6.21 13.58 -10.32
N TYR A 144 6.30 13.43 -11.65
CA TYR A 144 6.71 12.18 -12.30
C TYR A 144 8.23 12.01 -12.39
N GLN A 145 8.99 12.98 -11.88
CA GLN A 145 10.44 12.92 -11.73
C GLN A 145 11.18 12.60 -13.03
N TYR A 146 10.70 13.06 -14.19
CA TYR A 146 11.48 13.00 -15.43
C TYR A 146 12.60 14.04 -15.39
N TYR A 147 13.79 13.67 -15.86
CA TYR A 147 14.94 14.56 -16.01
C TYR A 147 15.71 14.30 -17.31
N ASP A 148 16.21 15.37 -17.95
CA ASP A 148 17.02 15.26 -19.18
C ASP A 148 18.51 15.09 -18.93
N LYS A 149 18.97 15.37 -17.70
CA LYS A 149 20.37 15.41 -17.32
C LYS A 149 20.62 14.57 -16.08
N ASN A 150 21.61 13.70 -16.16
CA ASN A 150 22.13 12.97 -15.02
C ASN A 150 22.84 13.93 -14.04
N GLN A 151 23.09 13.47 -12.81
CA GLN A 151 23.81 14.25 -11.78
C GLN A 151 25.20 14.71 -12.22
N ASP A 152 25.87 13.96 -13.11
CA ASP A 152 27.17 14.31 -13.67
C ASP A 152 27.10 15.31 -14.84
N GLY A 153 25.90 15.74 -15.23
CA GLY A 153 25.63 16.67 -16.33
C GLY A 153 25.54 16.01 -17.71
N SER A 154 25.75 14.69 -17.82
CA SER A 154 25.51 13.94 -19.05
C SER A 154 24.01 13.90 -19.39
N THR A 155 23.68 13.64 -20.66
CA THR A 155 22.26 13.55 -21.08
C THR A 155 21.76 12.13 -20.86
N THR A 156 20.55 11.99 -20.32
CA THR A 156 19.84 10.71 -20.26
C THR A 156 19.64 10.12 -21.65
N LEU A 157 19.67 8.81 -21.80
CA LEU A 157 19.56 8.15 -23.11
C LEU A 157 18.09 7.94 -23.50
N ARG A 158 17.77 8.11 -24.78
CA ARG A 158 16.42 7.92 -25.33
C ARG A 158 16.44 7.28 -26.71
N LEU A 159 15.58 6.28 -26.91
CA LEU A 159 15.39 5.58 -28.18
C LEU A 159 13.89 5.24 -28.40
N TYR A 160 13.38 5.46 -29.61
CA TYR A 160 12.07 5.04 -30.04
C TYR A 160 12.11 3.64 -30.65
N GLN A 161 11.20 2.78 -30.21
CA GLN A 161 10.95 1.48 -30.79
C GLN A 161 9.51 1.40 -31.29
N LYS A 162 9.33 1.03 -32.55
CA LYS A 162 7.99 0.73 -33.09
C LYS A 162 7.48 -0.55 -32.46
N SER A 163 6.25 -0.51 -31.96
CA SER A 163 5.65 -1.60 -31.18
C SER A 163 4.40 -2.21 -31.82
N GLY A 164 4.17 -1.94 -33.11
CA GLY A 164 2.99 -2.43 -33.84
C GLY A 164 2.03 -1.30 -34.19
N THR A 165 0.73 -1.53 -34.04
CA THR A 165 -0.33 -0.56 -34.34
C THR A 165 -1.33 -0.45 -33.20
N LEU A 166 -1.79 0.77 -32.93
CA LEU A 166 -2.98 1.00 -32.14
C LEU A 166 -4.22 0.43 -32.84
N THR A 167 -5.13 -0.14 -32.08
CA THR A 167 -6.40 -0.68 -32.58
C THR A 167 -7.56 0.02 -31.86
N PRO A 168 -8.60 0.49 -32.56
CA PRO A 168 -8.94 0.23 -33.96
C PRO A 168 -8.33 1.21 -34.98
N SER A 169 -7.65 2.28 -34.57
CA SER A 169 -7.21 3.33 -35.48
C SER A 169 -6.21 2.89 -36.55
N GLY A 170 -5.44 1.83 -36.30
CA GLY A 170 -4.34 1.38 -37.17
C GLY A 170 -3.13 2.31 -37.16
N ILE A 171 -3.07 3.27 -36.22
CA ILE A 171 -1.96 4.21 -36.08
C ILE A 171 -0.71 3.46 -35.59
N THR A 172 0.49 3.86 -36.04
CA THR A 172 1.74 3.22 -35.58
C THR A 172 1.95 3.49 -34.10
N ALA A 173 2.11 2.43 -33.32
CA ALA A 173 2.43 2.50 -31.91
C ALA A 173 3.95 2.61 -31.70
N VAL A 174 4.36 3.38 -30.70
CA VAL A 174 5.77 3.60 -30.36
C VAL A 174 5.98 3.53 -28.85
N VAL A 175 7.12 2.96 -28.45
CA VAL A 175 7.63 3.02 -27.08
C VAL A 175 8.92 3.84 -27.11
N MET A 176 9.04 4.86 -26.28
CA MET A 176 10.30 5.53 -26.02
C MET A 176 10.95 4.91 -24.79
N TRP A 177 12.03 4.16 -25.00
CA TRP A 177 12.90 3.71 -23.93
C TRP A 177 13.75 4.87 -23.44
N PHE A 178 13.90 4.96 -22.12
CA PHE A 178 14.63 5.99 -21.41
C PHE A 178 15.56 5.34 -20.40
N HIS A 179 16.76 5.90 -20.26
CA HIS A 179 17.74 5.51 -19.26
C HIS A 179 18.42 6.72 -18.64
N GLY A 180 18.44 6.77 -17.31
CA GLY A 180 19.18 7.75 -16.53
C GLY A 180 19.92 7.11 -15.36
N THR A 181 20.99 7.73 -14.89
CA THR A 181 21.91 7.12 -13.91
C THR A 181 21.46 7.30 -12.46
N GLN A 182 20.17 7.54 -12.22
CA GLN A 182 19.62 7.82 -10.89
C GLN A 182 18.29 7.11 -10.74
N ALA A 183 18.20 6.10 -9.86
CA ALA A 183 16.94 5.46 -9.51
C ALA A 183 15.95 6.43 -8.81
N ILE A 184 15.16 7.17 -9.59
CA ILE A 184 14.14 8.10 -9.09
C ILE A 184 12.79 7.74 -9.72
N GLY A 185 11.87 7.23 -8.91
CA GLY A 185 10.48 7.00 -9.31
C GLY A 185 9.59 8.25 -9.14
N PRO A 186 8.36 8.25 -9.67
CA PRO A 186 7.37 9.29 -9.40
C PRO A 186 7.14 9.48 -7.90
N ASN A 187 6.83 10.72 -7.49
CA ASN A 187 6.41 11.01 -6.12
C ASN A 187 5.05 10.36 -5.83
N ASN A 188 4.78 10.06 -4.55
CA ASN A 188 3.50 9.50 -4.12
C ASN A 188 2.30 10.38 -4.51
N ASP A 189 2.47 11.70 -4.56
CA ASP A 189 1.44 12.64 -4.99
C ASP A 189 1.34 12.82 -6.51
N ALA A 190 2.19 12.19 -7.33
CA ALA A 190 2.01 12.22 -8.78
C ALA A 190 0.65 11.63 -9.18
N ALA A 191 -0.10 12.30 -10.06
CA ALA A 191 -1.39 11.82 -10.56
C ALA A 191 -1.25 10.60 -11.48
N ALA A 192 -1.02 9.44 -10.89
CA ALA A 192 -0.89 8.15 -11.56
C ALA A 192 -1.51 7.03 -10.74
N GLN A 193 -2.11 6.07 -11.46
CA GLN A 193 -2.45 4.76 -10.93
C GLN A 193 -1.28 3.82 -11.15
N LEU A 194 -0.93 3.07 -10.12
CA LEU A 194 0.13 2.07 -10.15
C LEU A 194 -0.45 0.68 -10.46
N VAL A 195 0.24 -0.07 -11.31
CA VAL A 195 0.11 -1.52 -11.51
C VAL A 195 1.51 -2.10 -11.38
N GLU A 196 1.65 -3.21 -10.68
CA GLU A 196 2.93 -3.91 -10.54
C GLU A 196 2.90 -5.25 -11.24
N PHE A 197 4.05 -5.63 -11.80
CA PHE A 197 4.23 -6.93 -12.37
C PHE A 197 5.68 -7.40 -12.23
N THR A 198 5.86 -8.71 -12.26
CA THR A 198 7.15 -9.37 -12.30
C THR A 198 7.09 -10.51 -13.28
N ILE A 199 8.06 -10.58 -14.18
CA ILE A 199 8.24 -11.70 -15.09
C ILE A 199 9.36 -12.56 -14.50
N ARG A 200 9.04 -13.81 -14.20
CA ARG A 200 10.04 -14.84 -13.90
C ARG A 200 10.04 -15.83 -15.05
N ASP A 201 11.21 -16.28 -15.44
CA ASP A 201 11.34 -17.31 -16.47
C ASP A 201 12.63 -18.13 -16.22
N PRO A 202 12.60 -19.46 -16.34
CA PRO A 202 13.80 -20.29 -16.21
C PRO A 202 14.91 -19.90 -17.20
N TRP A 203 14.55 -19.26 -18.32
CA TRP A 203 15.51 -18.71 -19.26
C TRP A 203 16.50 -17.73 -18.62
N GLN A 204 16.12 -17.05 -17.52
CA GLN A 204 16.99 -16.15 -16.75
C GLN A 204 18.27 -16.78 -16.21
N LEU A 205 18.30 -18.10 -16.04
CA LEU A 205 19.52 -18.83 -15.65
C LEU A 205 20.64 -18.71 -16.70
N ASN A 206 20.30 -18.34 -17.94
CA ASN A 206 21.28 -18.02 -18.98
C ASN A 206 21.97 -16.67 -18.75
N LEU A 207 21.33 -15.74 -18.03
CA LEU A 207 21.91 -14.44 -17.65
C LEU A 207 22.65 -14.55 -16.31
N ASN A 208 21.98 -15.12 -15.31
CA ASN A 208 22.53 -15.29 -13.98
C ASN A 208 22.34 -16.73 -13.51
N SER A 209 23.38 -17.54 -13.71
CA SER A 209 23.40 -18.95 -13.28
C SER A 209 23.41 -19.14 -11.76
N THR A 210 23.56 -18.08 -10.97
CA THR A 210 23.51 -18.13 -9.49
C THR A 210 22.11 -17.91 -8.92
N LEU A 211 21.13 -17.56 -9.76
CA LEU A 211 19.73 -17.47 -9.37
C LEU A 211 19.27 -18.78 -8.76
N ASP A 212 18.51 -18.71 -7.66
CA ASP A 212 17.82 -19.87 -7.13
C ASP A 212 16.78 -20.35 -8.15
N PRO A 213 16.90 -21.57 -8.71
CA PRO A 213 15.88 -22.07 -9.63
C PRO A 213 14.50 -22.20 -8.98
N GLY A 214 14.43 -22.27 -7.64
CA GLY A 214 13.18 -22.35 -6.87
C GLY A 214 12.35 -21.06 -6.89
N ILE A 215 12.95 -19.90 -7.15
CA ILE A 215 12.22 -18.63 -7.29
C ILE A 215 11.77 -18.36 -8.73
N LEU A 216 12.27 -19.16 -9.68
CA LEU A 216 11.96 -19.07 -11.11
C LEU A 216 10.85 -20.04 -11.51
N GLY A 217 10.13 -19.65 -12.55
CA GLY A 217 9.14 -20.46 -13.27
C GLY A 217 8.65 -19.62 -14.43
N PRO A 218 8.11 -20.18 -15.53
CA PRO A 218 7.54 -19.37 -16.59
C PRO A 218 6.30 -18.72 -15.99
N LEU A 219 6.43 -17.52 -15.44
CA LEU A 219 5.50 -16.97 -14.48
C LEU A 219 5.42 -15.47 -14.66
N ILE A 220 4.20 -14.97 -14.70
CA ILE A 220 3.94 -13.55 -14.54
C ILE A 220 3.20 -13.37 -13.23
N ASN A 221 3.83 -12.66 -12.30
CA ASN A 221 3.17 -12.15 -11.10
C ASN A 221 2.68 -10.74 -11.37
N TYR A 222 1.52 -10.37 -10.85
CA TYR A 222 0.96 -9.04 -11.02
C TYR A 222 -0.04 -8.71 -9.91
N ASP A 223 -0.13 -7.42 -9.63
CA ASP A 223 -1.08 -6.82 -8.70
C ASP A 223 -1.49 -5.41 -9.16
N VAL A 224 -2.43 -4.79 -8.45
CA VAL A 224 -2.83 -3.40 -8.71
C VAL A 224 -2.46 -2.49 -7.54
N SER A 225 -1.16 -2.23 -7.35
CA SER A 225 -0.60 -1.32 -6.34
C SER A 225 -0.42 -1.96 -4.97
N TYR A 226 0.84 -2.13 -4.62
CA TYR A 226 1.34 -2.63 -3.36
C TYR A 226 1.23 -1.58 -2.24
N VAL A 227 0.03 -1.39 -1.69
CA VAL A 227 -0.21 -0.61 -0.45
C VAL A 227 0.02 0.89 -0.59
N ASP A 228 0.17 1.44 -1.79
CA ASP A 228 0.56 2.86 -1.94
C ASP A 228 -0.63 3.82 -2.08
N THR A 229 -1.27 3.86 -3.24
CA THR A 229 -2.23 4.92 -3.56
C THR A 229 -3.28 4.47 -4.57
N ILE A 230 -4.50 5.00 -4.47
CA ILE A 230 -5.59 4.72 -5.40
C ILE A 230 -6.00 5.97 -6.18
N TYR A 231 -6.14 5.81 -7.50
CA TYR A 231 -6.35 6.91 -8.41
C TYR A 231 -7.34 6.60 -9.55
N LEU A 232 -7.00 5.69 -10.45
CA LEU A 232 -7.82 5.31 -11.60
C LEU A 232 -8.29 3.86 -11.47
N PRO A 233 -9.50 3.53 -11.96
CA PRO A 233 -9.92 2.15 -12.03
C PRO A 233 -9.10 1.43 -13.10
N VAL A 234 -8.36 0.40 -12.68
CA VAL A 234 -7.61 -0.46 -13.57
C VAL A 234 -7.98 -1.90 -13.29
N ALA A 235 -8.18 -2.70 -14.33
CA ALA A 235 -8.33 -4.14 -14.26
C ALA A 235 -7.18 -4.84 -14.98
N VAL A 236 -6.67 -5.92 -14.41
CA VAL A 236 -5.51 -6.66 -14.92
C VAL A 236 -5.83 -8.14 -14.96
N GLU A 237 -5.55 -8.79 -16.08
CA GLU A 237 -5.53 -10.25 -16.19
C GLU A 237 -4.28 -10.75 -16.92
N ALA A 238 -3.80 -11.93 -16.56
CA ALA A 238 -2.82 -12.64 -17.37
C ALA A 238 -3.52 -13.51 -18.42
N THR A 239 -3.07 -13.43 -19.67
CA THR A 239 -3.56 -14.27 -20.76
C THR A 239 -2.54 -15.35 -21.11
N ASP A 240 -3.02 -16.38 -21.80
CA ASP A 240 -2.22 -17.52 -22.23
C ASP A 240 -1.59 -18.33 -21.08
N ALA A 241 -2.18 -18.27 -19.89
CA ALA A 241 -1.72 -19.03 -18.74
C ALA A 241 -2.04 -20.53 -18.91
N TRP A 242 -1.14 -21.39 -18.43
CA TRP A 242 -1.21 -22.84 -18.62
C TRP A 242 -2.29 -23.51 -17.77
N VAL A 243 -3.25 -24.12 -18.42
CA VAL A 243 -4.14 -25.11 -17.82
C VAL A 243 -3.41 -26.46 -17.83
N LEU A 244 -3.14 -26.99 -16.63
CA LEU A 244 -2.45 -28.27 -16.46
C LEU A 244 -3.27 -29.44 -17.04
N ASN A 245 -2.62 -30.58 -17.19
CA ASN A 245 -3.21 -31.83 -17.67
C ASN A 245 -2.70 -33.01 -16.84
N ASP A 246 -3.24 -34.20 -17.09
CA ASP A 246 -2.89 -35.43 -16.36
C ASP A 246 -1.40 -35.79 -16.45
N ALA A 247 -0.73 -35.40 -17.53
CA ALA A 247 0.70 -35.63 -17.70
C ALA A 247 1.56 -34.62 -16.92
N MET A 248 0.95 -33.54 -16.42
CA MET A 248 1.61 -32.35 -15.83
C MET A 248 2.78 -31.87 -16.70
N LYS A 249 2.62 -31.98 -18.03
CA LYS A 249 3.68 -31.72 -19.01
C LYS A 249 3.11 -31.07 -20.29
N PRO A 250 3.94 -30.34 -21.06
CA PRO A 250 3.53 -29.76 -22.33
C PRO A 250 3.08 -30.84 -23.35
N PRO A 251 2.20 -30.50 -24.32
CA PRO A 251 1.59 -29.18 -24.51
C PRO A 251 0.48 -28.92 -23.49
N TYR A 252 0.51 -27.73 -22.90
CA TYR A 252 -0.55 -27.26 -22.00
C TYR A 252 -1.64 -26.58 -22.83
N ALA A 253 -2.90 -26.73 -22.43
CA ALA A 253 -3.94 -25.81 -22.90
C ALA A 253 -3.71 -24.45 -22.25
N THR A 254 -4.19 -23.37 -22.87
CA THR A 254 -4.07 -22.02 -22.30
C THR A 254 -5.42 -21.37 -22.09
N ALA A 255 -5.50 -20.47 -21.11
CA ALA A 255 -6.68 -19.67 -20.82
C ALA A 255 -6.29 -18.36 -20.12
N SER A 256 -7.20 -17.37 -20.15
CA SER A 256 -7.05 -16.16 -19.34
C SER A 256 -7.43 -16.41 -17.89
N TYR A 257 -6.66 -15.83 -16.98
CA TYR A 257 -7.03 -15.74 -15.58
C TYR A 257 -8.23 -14.81 -15.41
N GLY A 258 -8.92 -14.89 -14.27
CA GLY A 258 -9.85 -13.84 -13.85
C GLY A 258 -9.09 -12.53 -13.65
N TRP A 259 -9.80 -11.41 -13.71
CA TRP A 259 -9.20 -10.10 -13.51
C TRP A 259 -9.05 -9.77 -12.03
N ILE A 260 -7.99 -9.08 -11.67
CA ILE A 260 -7.92 -8.29 -10.44
C ILE A 260 -8.05 -6.82 -10.79
N GLY A 261 -8.31 -5.97 -9.80
CA GLY A 261 -8.51 -4.56 -10.03
C GLY A 261 -9.94 -4.09 -9.81
N ALA A 262 -10.35 -3.13 -10.65
CA ALA A 262 -11.62 -2.41 -10.60
C ALA A 262 -12.44 -2.68 -11.86
N SER A 263 -13.72 -2.97 -11.69
CA SER A 263 -14.64 -3.14 -12.83
C SER A 263 -15.39 -1.86 -13.20
N GLN A 264 -15.32 -0.84 -12.34
CA GLN A 264 -16.02 0.42 -12.51
C GLN A 264 -15.48 1.25 -13.67
N THR A 265 -16.35 2.06 -14.24
CA THR A 265 -15.94 3.19 -15.10
C THR A 265 -15.20 4.25 -14.28
N GLU A 266 -14.41 5.08 -14.94
CA GLU A 266 -13.70 6.20 -14.30
C GLU A 266 -14.64 7.13 -13.52
N ASP A 267 -15.76 7.54 -14.11
CA ASP A 267 -16.73 8.42 -13.46
C ASP A 267 -17.26 7.84 -12.14
N GLN A 268 -17.66 6.56 -12.16
CA GLN A 268 -18.16 5.87 -10.97
C GLN A 268 -17.08 5.79 -9.89
N PHE A 269 -15.85 5.47 -10.29
CA PHE A 269 -14.71 5.34 -9.40
C PHE A 269 -14.33 6.68 -8.76
N GLN A 270 -14.10 7.72 -9.58
CA GLN A 270 -13.77 9.07 -9.14
C GLN A 270 -14.87 9.69 -8.28
N GLN A 271 -16.15 9.42 -8.58
CA GLN A 271 -17.25 9.84 -7.71
C GLN A 271 -17.19 9.16 -6.34
N ALA A 272 -16.85 7.87 -6.28
CA ALA A 272 -16.66 7.17 -5.01
C ALA A 272 -15.49 7.74 -4.21
N LEU A 273 -14.34 8.03 -4.85
CA LEU A 273 -13.19 8.66 -4.20
C LEU A 273 -13.57 10.05 -3.62
N LYS A 274 -14.24 10.89 -4.43
CA LYS A 274 -14.73 12.21 -4.00
C LYS A 274 -15.67 12.08 -2.79
N ASN A 275 -16.63 11.16 -2.85
CA ASN A 275 -17.57 10.93 -1.75
C ASN A 275 -16.85 10.51 -0.47
N PHE A 276 -15.80 9.70 -0.55
CA PHE A 276 -15.04 9.28 0.63
C PHE A 276 -14.28 10.43 1.30
N THR A 277 -13.82 11.41 0.51
CA THR A 277 -13.16 12.62 1.03
C THR A 277 -14.11 13.69 1.57
N LEU A 278 -15.39 13.64 1.19
CA LEU A 278 -16.40 14.65 1.56
C LEU A 278 -17.41 14.15 2.59
N THR A 279 -17.72 12.86 2.57
CA THR A 279 -18.78 12.28 3.39
C THR A 279 -18.22 11.94 4.77
N PRO A 280 -18.88 12.37 5.86
CA PRO A 280 -18.49 11.96 7.19
C PRO A 280 -18.48 10.45 7.32
N LEU A 281 -17.33 9.88 7.67
CA LEU A 281 -17.19 8.49 8.13
C LEU A 281 -17.65 8.40 9.60
N GLY A 282 -18.88 8.86 9.86
CA GLY A 282 -19.35 9.20 11.20
C GLY A 282 -18.52 10.33 11.81
N GLN A 283 -18.18 10.18 13.09
CA GLN A 283 -17.27 11.10 13.79
C GLN A 283 -15.80 10.63 13.77
N TYR A 284 -15.45 9.60 13.00
CA TYR A 284 -14.11 9.01 12.98
C TYR A 284 -13.02 10.07 12.76
N PHE A 285 -13.20 10.92 11.75
CA PHE A 285 -12.30 12.04 11.43
C PHE A 285 -12.89 13.40 11.80
N GLY A 286 -13.76 13.44 12.83
CA GLY A 286 -14.45 14.68 13.23
C GLY A 286 -15.33 15.28 12.14
N GLY A 287 -15.87 14.44 11.24
CA GLY A 287 -16.74 14.84 10.14
C GLY A 287 -16.06 15.33 8.86
N LYS A 288 -14.72 15.22 8.74
CA LYS A 288 -13.95 15.77 7.60
C LYS A 288 -13.76 14.83 6.39
N GLY A 289 -14.30 13.60 6.44
CA GLY A 289 -14.01 12.57 5.43
C GLY A 289 -12.55 12.09 5.46
N TYR A 290 -12.18 11.19 4.56
CA TYR A 290 -10.78 10.73 4.41
C TYR A 290 -9.90 11.81 3.76
N THR A 291 -8.58 11.69 3.91
CA THR A 291 -7.62 12.60 3.27
C THR A 291 -7.41 12.26 1.79
N LYS A 292 -6.77 13.18 1.06
CA LYS A 292 -6.33 13.02 -0.33
C LYS A 292 -5.01 13.76 -0.54
N TYR A 293 -4.34 13.47 -1.64
CA TYR A 293 -3.19 14.27 -2.08
C TYR A 293 -3.62 15.70 -2.43
N ASN A 294 -2.73 16.65 -2.13
CA ASN A 294 -2.99 18.08 -2.26
C ASN A 294 -2.62 18.57 -3.66
N PHE A 295 -3.51 18.38 -4.62
CA PHE A 295 -3.33 18.86 -5.99
C PHE A 295 -3.68 20.34 -6.13
N PRO A 296 -3.03 21.07 -7.06
CA PRO A 296 -3.56 22.34 -7.55
C PRO A 296 -5.01 22.17 -8.02
N ALA A 297 -5.88 23.15 -7.75
CA ALA A 297 -7.32 23.00 -8.01
C ALA A 297 -7.65 22.78 -9.49
N GLU A 298 -6.92 23.46 -10.38
CA GLU A 298 -6.97 23.28 -11.82
C GLU A 298 -6.55 21.88 -12.25
N MET A 299 -5.56 21.30 -11.57
CA MET A 299 -5.09 19.96 -11.84
C MET A 299 -6.11 18.94 -11.33
N GLU A 300 -6.59 19.05 -10.09
CA GLU A 300 -7.63 18.15 -9.55
C GLU A 300 -8.91 18.15 -10.41
N ALA A 301 -9.22 19.26 -11.07
CA ALA A 301 -10.36 19.34 -12.00
C ALA A 301 -10.20 18.47 -13.25
N VAL A 302 -8.95 18.18 -13.67
CA VAL A 302 -8.61 17.34 -14.83
C VAL A 302 -8.24 15.93 -14.37
N ALA A 303 -7.32 15.83 -13.43
CA ALA A 303 -6.78 14.61 -12.85
C ALA A 303 -7.82 13.86 -12.00
N GLY A 304 -8.69 14.57 -11.30
CA GLY A 304 -9.56 13.98 -10.28
C GLY A 304 -8.85 13.82 -8.93
N VAL A 305 -9.45 13.01 -8.06
CA VAL A 305 -8.99 12.79 -6.69
C VAL A 305 -8.06 11.57 -6.65
N LYS A 306 -6.94 11.72 -5.95
CA LYS A 306 -6.04 10.61 -5.58
C LYS A 306 -6.03 10.44 -4.07
N LEU A 307 -6.21 9.21 -3.60
CA LEU A 307 -6.16 8.91 -2.17
C LEU A 307 -4.86 8.17 -1.82
N PRO A 308 -4.19 8.52 -0.71
CA PRO A 308 -3.21 7.62 -0.11
C PRO A 308 -3.91 6.38 0.45
N SER A 309 -3.20 5.25 0.50
CA SER A 309 -3.62 4.12 1.32
C SER A 309 -3.60 4.45 2.81
N GLY A 310 -4.04 3.53 3.67
CA GLY A 310 -3.88 3.67 5.12
C GLY A 310 -2.43 3.85 5.55
N ALA A 311 -1.49 3.12 4.95
CA ALA A 311 -0.07 3.25 5.27
C ALA A 311 0.48 4.60 4.78
N GLN A 312 0.17 5.00 3.54
CA GLN A 312 0.66 6.27 2.99
C GLN A 312 -0.02 7.49 3.61
N ALA A 313 -1.24 7.37 4.14
CA ALA A 313 -1.87 8.45 4.90
C ALA A 313 -1.06 8.80 6.16
N VAL A 314 -0.36 7.81 6.72
CA VAL A 314 0.57 7.97 7.86
C VAL A 314 1.99 8.32 7.39
N GLY A 315 2.48 7.66 6.33
CA GLY A 315 3.81 7.86 5.76
C GLY A 315 4.01 9.26 5.18
N ASP A 316 3.03 9.75 4.41
CA ASP A 316 3.01 11.09 3.82
C ASP A 316 2.37 12.14 4.74
N SER A 317 2.17 11.80 6.01
CA SER A 317 1.58 12.70 7.00
C SER A 317 2.35 14.03 7.09
N PRO A 318 1.68 15.16 7.32
CA PRO A 318 2.32 16.40 7.77
C PRO A 318 3.31 16.24 8.93
N PHE A 319 3.14 15.22 9.79
CA PHE A 319 4.11 14.90 10.85
C PHE A 319 5.48 14.44 10.32
N ALA A 320 5.52 13.89 9.10
CA ALA A 320 6.75 13.58 8.35
C ALA A 320 7.37 14.82 7.69
N SER A 321 6.66 15.95 7.68
CA SER A 321 7.01 17.15 6.88
C SER A 321 7.13 16.87 5.38
N HIS A 322 6.36 15.91 4.85
CA HIS A 322 6.27 15.67 3.41
C HIS A 322 5.52 16.83 2.74
N LEU A 323 6.13 17.39 1.71
CA LEU A 323 5.66 18.57 1.00
C LEU A 323 5.12 18.15 -0.37
N SER A 324 4.12 18.87 -0.86
CA SER A 324 3.58 18.57 -2.19
C SER A 324 4.64 18.82 -3.26
N SER A 325 4.80 17.86 -4.17
CA SER A 325 5.69 17.99 -5.32
C SER A 325 5.18 18.97 -6.38
N TYR A 326 3.94 19.45 -6.25
CA TYR A 326 3.33 20.49 -7.08
C TYR A 326 3.58 21.91 -6.56
N ASP A 327 4.10 22.09 -5.34
CA ASP A 327 4.41 23.42 -4.79
C ASP A 327 5.91 23.75 -4.91
N PRO A 328 6.32 24.61 -5.86
CA PRO A 328 7.73 24.98 -6.03
C PRO A 328 8.28 25.76 -4.83
N SER A 329 7.40 26.30 -3.98
CA SER A 329 7.78 27.04 -2.78
C SER A 329 8.08 26.13 -1.59
N ASN A 330 7.84 24.81 -1.72
CA ASN A 330 7.96 23.85 -0.62
C ASN A 330 7.20 24.32 0.63
N ASN A 331 5.97 24.79 0.42
CA ASN A 331 5.20 25.50 1.43
C ASN A 331 3.77 24.97 1.55
N GLN A 332 3.49 23.77 1.04
CA GLN A 332 2.24 23.06 1.23
C GLN A 332 2.54 21.61 1.58
N TYR A 333 1.73 21.03 2.46
CA TYR A 333 1.84 19.61 2.76
C TYR A 333 1.35 18.77 1.58
N MET A 334 1.91 17.57 1.47
CA MET A 334 1.51 16.59 0.45
C MET A 334 0.06 16.12 0.62
N LEU A 335 -0.41 16.02 1.87
CA LEU A 335 -1.77 15.61 2.21
C LEU A 335 -2.62 16.77 2.73
N ILE A 336 -3.88 16.81 2.30
CA ILE A 336 -4.84 17.84 2.74
C ILE A 336 -5.24 17.69 4.22
N SER A 337 -4.89 16.58 4.88
CA SER A 337 -5.11 16.38 6.32
C SER A 337 -4.36 17.40 7.18
N GLY A 338 -3.27 17.94 6.65
CA GLY A 338 -2.55 19.09 7.18
C GLY A 338 -3.07 20.44 6.72
N GLY A 339 -4.22 20.49 6.04
CA GLY A 339 -4.80 21.67 5.41
C GLY A 339 -4.21 21.99 4.02
N THR A 340 -4.98 22.66 3.18
CA THR A 340 -4.65 22.94 1.76
C THR A 340 -3.83 24.21 1.57
N GLY A 341 -3.77 25.09 2.58
CA GLY A 341 -3.08 26.37 2.49
C GLY A 341 -1.59 26.33 2.81
N PRO A 342 -0.89 27.46 2.63
CA PRO A 342 0.55 27.58 2.91
C PRO A 342 0.91 27.17 4.35
N ILE A 343 2.09 26.58 4.56
CA ILE A 343 2.63 26.16 5.87
C ILE A 343 3.16 27.37 6.64
N LYS A 344 3.91 28.23 5.96
CA LYS A 344 4.55 29.41 6.55
C LYS A 344 4.54 30.62 5.63
N THR A 345 4.81 31.79 6.19
CA THR A 345 5.05 33.02 5.44
C THR A 345 5.89 34.00 6.26
N ASP A 346 6.76 34.73 5.56
CA ASP A 346 7.71 35.68 6.13
C ASP A 346 7.42 37.09 5.55
N PRO A 347 6.33 37.75 5.99
CA PRO A 347 6.04 39.10 5.54
C PRO A 347 7.09 40.08 6.08
N ASN A 348 7.31 41.19 5.37
CA ASN A 348 8.20 42.24 5.88
C ASN A 348 7.53 42.95 7.06
N THR A 349 7.98 42.69 8.28
CA THR A 349 7.45 43.31 9.50
C THR A 349 8.59 43.68 10.44
N LEU A 350 8.39 44.75 11.21
CA LEU A 350 9.32 45.19 12.25
C LEU A 350 8.65 45.03 13.61
N PRO A 351 9.23 44.20 14.52
CA PRO A 351 8.90 44.23 15.94
C PRO A 351 8.93 45.66 16.47
N ASN A 352 8.00 46.03 17.37
CA ASN A 352 7.84 47.43 17.81
C ASN A 352 7.47 47.59 19.29
N GLY A 353 7.69 46.57 20.13
CA GLY A 353 7.32 46.64 21.55
C GLY A 353 5.83 46.36 21.84
N THR A 354 5.02 46.06 20.81
CA THR A 354 3.56 45.90 20.95
C THR A 354 3.07 44.56 20.41
N THR A 355 1.79 44.26 20.64
CA THR A 355 1.09 43.11 20.04
C THR A 355 0.67 43.36 18.60
N THR A 356 0.76 44.59 18.08
CA THR A 356 0.32 44.92 16.71
C THR A 356 1.52 45.29 15.87
N LEU A 357 1.85 44.43 14.90
CA LEU A 357 2.99 44.64 14.03
C LEU A 357 2.54 45.18 12.67
N PRO A 358 3.21 46.23 12.14
CA PRO A 358 2.98 46.66 10.77
C PRO A 358 3.55 45.61 9.80
N VAL A 359 2.81 45.35 8.73
CA VAL A 359 3.23 44.48 7.64
C VAL A 359 3.39 45.30 6.37
N ILE A 360 4.52 45.12 5.69
CA ILE A 360 4.78 45.71 4.38
C ILE A 360 4.59 44.61 3.34
N TRP A 361 3.50 44.72 2.57
CA TRP A 361 3.23 43.82 1.46
C TRP A 361 4.17 44.14 0.30
N ASP A 362 4.99 43.17 -0.07
CA ASP A 362 5.78 43.23 -1.30
C ASP A 362 4.84 43.24 -2.53
N SER A 363 5.17 44.03 -3.56
CA SER A 363 4.44 44.06 -4.83
C SER A 363 4.38 42.70 -5.58
N VAL A 364 5.34 41.81 -5.32
CA VAL A 364 5.46 40.49 -5.96
C VAL A 364 4.81 39.42 -5.08
N ASN A 365 5.24 39.27 -3.82
CA ASN A 365 4.77 38.20 -2.93
C ASN A 365 3.60 38.60 -2.01
N GLY A 366 3.25 39.89 -1.93
CA GLY A 366 2.24 40.42 -1.01
C GLY A 366 0.90 39.70 -1.05
N PRO A 367 0.31 39.41 -2.23
CA PRO A 367 -0.94 38.65 -2.31
C PRO A 367 -0.84 37.23 -1.72
N ALA A 368 0.29 36.55 -1.94
CA ALA A 368 0.52 35.21 -1.40
C ALA A 368 0.74 35.24 0.12
N GLN A 369 1.47 36.24 0.62
CA GLN A 369 1.67 36.48 2.05
C GLN A 369 0.34 36.79 2.76
N GLN A 370 -0.50 37.64 2.17
CA GLN A 370 -1.84 37.94 2.70
C GLN A 370 -2.71 36.68 2.75
N ALA A 371 -2.75 35.90 1.68
CA ALA A 371 -3.51 34.66 1.62
C ALA A 371 -3.03 33.64 2.68
N ALA A 372 -1.71 33.50 2.84
CA ALA A 372 -1.11 32.63 3.85
C ALA A 372 -1.50 33.05 5.29
N LEU A 373 -1.41 34.35 5.60
CA LEU A 373 -1.77 34.87 6.92
C LEU A 373 -3.27 34.73 7.21
N LEU A 374 -4.14 35.08 6.26
CA LEU A 374 -5.60 34.92 6.39
C LEU A 374 -5.99 33.46 6.56
N TYR A 375 -5.36 32.55 5.81
CA TYR A 375 -5.57 31.12 5.97
C TYR A 375 -5.10 30.65 7.34
N GLY A 376 -3.91 31.08 7.78
CA GLY A 376 -3.37 30.77 9.11
C GLY A 376 -4.23 31.30 10.26
N GLU A 377 -4.85 32.47 10.09
CA GLU A 377 -5.84 33.02 11.00
C GLU A 377 -7.10 32.14 11.06
N SER A 378 -7.54 31.53 9.96
CA SER A 378 -8.73 30.67 9.97
C SER A 378 -8.49 29.29 10.58
N GLN A 379 -7.24 28.86 10.79
CA GLN A 379 -6.93 27.53 11.31
C GLN A 379 -7.09 27.41 12.84
N PRO A 380 -7.52 26.24 13.34
CA PRO A 380 -7.40 25.89 14.76
C PRO A 380 -5.93 26.00 15.22
N GLY A 381 -5.70 26.54 16.42
CA GLY A 381 -4.36 26.72 16.98
C GLY A 381 -3.60 27.97 16.52
N LYS A 382 -4.02 28.58 15.38
CA LYS A 382 -3.43 29.77 14.75
C LYS A 382 -1.93 29.61 14.43
N MET A 383 -1.35 30.50 13.63
CA MET A 383 0.10 30.46 13.33
C MET A 383 0.97 30.76 14.56
N ASP A 384 2.01 29.97 14.79
CA ASP A 384 3.17 30.31 15.61
C ASP A 384 3.96 31.44 14.97
N VAL A 385 4.41 32.38 15.80
CA VAL A 385 5.18 33.53 15.34
C VAL A 385 6.56 33.48 15.99
N THR A 386 7.60 33.49 15.15
CA THR A 386 9.00 33.45 15.58
C THR A 386 9.79 34.58 14.90
N CYS A 387 11.02 34.81 15.36
CA CYS A 387 11.92 35.78 14.75
C CYS A 387 13.32 35.22 14.61
N SER A 388 14.02 35.60 13.54
CA SER A 388 15.45 35.29 13.32
C SER A 388 16.36 35.73 14.48
N VAL A 389 15.92 36.67 15.30
CA VAL A 389 16.62 37.14 16.50
C VAL A 389 15.93 36.60 17.76
N ALA A 390 16.64 35.75 18.50
CA ALA A 390 16.13 35.13 19.72
C ALA A 390 15.66 36.17 20.76
N GLY A 391 14.52 35.90 21.40
CA GLY A 391 13.94 36.76 22.45
C GLY A 391 13.17 37.99 21.94
N VAL A 392 13.20 38.29 20.65
CA VAL A 392 12.45 39.42 20.07
C VAL A 392 10.96 39.11 19.98
N ILE A 393 10.61 37.90 19.55
CA ILE A 393 9.26 37.38 19.70
C ILE A 393 9.30 36.35 20.82
N PRO A 394 8.51 36.51 21.91
CA PRO A 394 8.45 35.54 23.00
C PRO A 394 8.04 34.14 22.50
N ALA A 395 8.59 33.10 23.11
CA ALA A 395 8.19 31.73 22.79
C ALA A 395 6.68 31.50 23.06
N GLY A 396 6.02 30.79 22.15
CA GLY A 396 4.57 30.53 22.23
C GLY A 396 3.69 31.71 21.78
N THR A 397 4.26 32.72 21.12
CA THR A 397 3.46 33.80 20.50
C THR A 397 2.67 33.27 19.29
N LYS A 398 1.40 33.64 19.20
CA LYS A 398 0.45 33.21 18.16
C LYS A 398 -0.10 34.40 17.38
N LEU A 399 -0.43 34.18 16.11
CA LEU A 399 -1.23 35.10 15.29
C LEU A 399 -2.69 35.11 15.80
N ILE A 400 -3.24 36.29 16.07
CA ILE A 400 -4.63 36.46 16.52
C ILE A 400 -5.51 36.88 15.36
N SER A 401 -5.13 37.94 14.65
CA SER A 401 -5.89 38.52 13.54
C SER A 401 -5.01 39.21 12.50
N VAL A 402 -5.51 39.28 11.26
CA VAL A 402 -4.88 39.95 10.12
C VAL A 402 -5.77 41.09 9.64
N ASP A 403 -5.26 42.33 9.64
CA ASP A 403 -5.92 43.47 9.01
C ASP A 403 -5.20 43.82 7.70
N VAL A 404 -5.72 43.30 6.59
CA VAL A 404 -5.17 43.54 5.26
C VAL A 404 -5.27 45.01 4.87
N ALA A 405 -6.37 45.69 5.24
CA ALA A 405 -6.60 47.08 4.87
C ALA A 405 -5.70 48.03 5.69
N GLY A 406 -5.56 47.75 6.99
CA GLY A 406 -4.64 48.46 7.88
C GLY A 406 -3.18 48.05 7.73
N SER A 407 -2.87 46.99 6.98
CA SER A 407 -1.54 46.40 6.83
C SER A 407 -0.90 46.06 8.18
N THR A 408 -1.65 45.38 9.04
CA THR A 408 -1.18 44.96 10.37
C THR A 408 -1.55 43.52 10.71
N VAL A 409 -0.80 42.93 11.63
CA VAL A 409 -1.12 41.65 12.28
C VAL A 409 -1.12 41.82 13.79
N THR A 410 -2.02 41.12 14.47
CA THR A 410 -2.10 41.12 15.94
C THR A 410 -1.57 39.81 16.49
N LEU A 411 -0.72 39.88 17.51
CA LEU A 411 -0.06 38.78 18.19
C LEU A 411 -0.65 38.53 19.58
N SER A 412 -0.54 37.30 20.08
CA SER A 412 -1.00 36.93 21.43
C SER A 412 -0.13 37.51 22.55
N GLN A 413 1.10 37.89 22.24
CA GLN A 413 2.07 38.47 23.17
C GLN A 413 2.79 39.65 22.51
N PRO A 414 3.19 40.68 23.27
CA PRO A 414 3.92 41.80 22.70
C PRO A 414 5.30 41.36 22.22
N ALA A 415 5.71 41.85 21.05
CA ALA A 415 7.09 41.72 20.62
C ALA A 415 7.99 42.64 21.45
N SER A 416 9.27 42.29 21.61
CA SER A 416 10.27 43.19 22.18
C SER A 416 10.56 44.34 21.22
N ASN A 417 11.02 45.47 21.76
CA ASN A 417 11.54 46.55 20.91
C ASN A 417 12.79 46.06 20.16
N PRO A 418 12.91 46.37 18.86
CA PRO A 418 14.10 46.05 18.10
C PRO A 418 15.27 46.88 18.66
N ASP A 419 16.47 46.31 18.63
CA ASP A 419 17.68 47.02 18.96
C ASP A 419 17.86 48.16 17.93
N PRO A 420 17.91 49.44 18.35
CA PRO A 420 18.07 50.58 17.44
C PRO A 420 19.34 50.50 16.58
N SER A 421 20.33 49.70 16.98
CA SER A 421 21.57 49.48 16.22
C SER A 421 21.45 48.42 15.12
N HIS A 422 20.33 47.68 15.04
CA HIS A 422 20.12 46.56 14.12
C HIS A 422 18.72 46.58 13.46
N LEU A 423 18.28 47.73 12.91
CA LEU A 423 16.97 47.87 12.25
C LEU A 423 16.78 47.04 10.96
N THR A 424 17.82 46.35 10.51
CA THR A 424 17.82 45.45 9.35
C THR A 424 18.19 44.04 9.79
N GLY A 425 17.48 43.00 9.29
CA GLY A 425 17.82 41.60 9.56
C GLY A 425 16.82 40.83 10.44
N TYR A 426 15.75 41.48 10.90
CA TYR A 426 14.60 40.80 11.50
C TYR A 426 13.78 40.11 10.41
N VAL A 427 13.70 38.79 10.47
CA VAL A 427 12.75 37.99 9.71
C VAL A 427 11.75 37.47 10.73
N VAL A 428 10.49 37.88 10.63
CA VAL A 428 9.41 37.35 11.46
C VAL A 428 8.68 36.30 10.65
N THR A 429 8.70 35.07 11.15
CA THR A 429 8.09 33.92 10.49
C THR A 429 6.77 33.60 11.15
N PHE A 430 5.73 33.49 10.33
CA PHE A 430 4.43 32.98 10.73
C PHE A 430 4.31 31.57 10.17
N GLN A 431 4.26 30.58 11.06
CA GLN A 431 4.23 29.16 10.70
C GLN A 431 3.04 28.48 11.35
N ARG A 432 2.32 27.66 10.61
CA ARG A 432 1.21 26.91 11.17
C ARG A 432 1.71 25.78 12.07
N PRO A 433 1.01 25.48 13.17
CA PRO A 433 1.21 24.24 13.90
C PRO A 433 1.06 23.05 12.96
N VAL A 434 1.91 22.05 13.13
CA VAL A 434 1.81 20.81 12.36
C VAL A 434 0.66 20.00 12.94
N THR A 435 -0.35 19.76 12.11
CA THR A 435 -1.53 18.97 12.47
C THR A 435 -1.84 17.98 11.36
N ASP A 436 -2.36 16.82 11.70
CA ASP A 436 -2.92 15.86 10.74
C ASP A 436 -4.11 15.17 11.40
N TYR A 437 -5.33 15.47 10.92
CA TYR A 437 -6.53 14.93 11.54
C TYR A 437 -6.75 13.43 11.26
N VAL A 438 -6.19 12.89 10.18
CA VAL A 438 -6.33 11.46 9.83
C VAL A 438 -5.37 10.63 10.67
N THR A 439 -4.07 10.95 10.61
CA THR A 439 -3.04 10.23 11.37
C THR A 439 -3.30 10.33 12.87
N SER A 440 -3.72 11.50 13.38
CA SER A 440 -4.05 11.65 14.80
C SER A 440 -5.23 10.77 15.23
N ALA A 441 -6.30 10.70 14.42
CA ALA A 441 -7.46 9.87 14.75
C ALA A 441 -7.12 8.37 14.75
N MET A 442 -6.35 7.93 13.74
CA MET A 442 -5.88 6.54 13.66
C MET A 442 -4.94 6.20 14.83
N LEU A 443 -3.95 7.05 15.14
CA LEU A 443 -3.09 6.88 16.32
C LEU A 443 -3.91 6.74 17.60
N ASN A 444 -4.84 7.67 17.83
CA ASN A 444 -5.69 7.63 19.02
C ASN A 444 -6.44 6.31 19.12
N LEU A 445 -7.03 5.82 18.03
CA LEU A 445 -7.80 4.58 18.03
C LEU A 445 -6.93 3.33 18.27
N TRP A 446 -5.81 3.18 17.56
CA TRP A 446 -4.90 2.04 17.73
C TRP A 446 -4.37 1.97 19.17
N TYR A 447 -3.92 3.09 19.72
CA TYR A 447 -3.47 3.16 21.11
C TYR A 447 -4.61 2.99 22.12
N SER A 448 -5.86 3.31 21.77
CA SER A 448 -7.02 3.04 22.63
C SER A 448 -7.23 1.55 22.86
N TRP A 449 -7.11 0.75 21.81
CA TRP A 449 -7.24 -0.70 21.90
C TRP A 449 -6.08 -1.34 22.66
N ALA A 450 -4.84 -0.92 22.37
CA ALA A 450 -3.68 -1.39 23.11
C ALA A 450 -3.78 -1.03 24.60
N ASN A 451 -4.18 0.21 24.92
CA ASN A 451 -4.38 0.67 26.29
C ASN A 451 -5.54 -0.06 26.98
N TYR A 452 -6.64 -0.31 26.28
CA TYR A 452 -7.75 -1.12 26.80
C TYR A 452 -7.26 -2.51 27.21
N TYR A 453 -6.42 -3.17 26.40
CA TYR A 453 -5.83 -4.45 26.76
C TYR A 453 -4.92 -4.37 27.99
N VAL A 454 -4.06 -3.35 28.08
CA VAL A 454 -3.19 -3.13 29.24
C VAL A 454 -4.01 -2.91 30.51
N LEU A 455 -5.05 -2.07 30.46
CA LEU A 455 -5.93 -1.77 31.60
C LEU A 455 -6.71 -3.00 32.08
N LEU A 456 -7.14 -3.89 31.18
CA LEU A 456 -7.78 -5.16 31.56
C LEU A 456 -6.85 -6.07 32.38
N ASN A 457 -5.54 -5.92 32.19
CA ASN A 457 -4.51 -6.80 32.77
C ASN A 457 -3.62 -6.10 33.82
N GLN A 458 -3.83 -4.81 34.10
CA GLN A 458 -2.98 -4.00 34.99
C GLN A 458 -2.91 -4.51 36.44
N GLN A 459 -3.92 -5.29 36.87
CA GLN A 459 -3.99 -5.83 38.23
C GLN A 459 -3.24 -7.17 38.37
N LEU A 460 -2.66 -7.70 37.29
CA LEU A 460 -1.86 -8.92 37.34
C LEU A 460 -0.51 -8.60 38.00
N ALA A 461 -0.29 -9.18 39.18
CA ALA A 461 1.00 -9.08 39.86
C ALA A 461 2.08 -9.81 39.07
N SER A 462 3.33 -9.35 39.16
CA SER A 462 4.48 -10.08 38.63
C SER A 462 4.59 -11.45 39.27
N GLN A 463 4.88 -12.47 38.46
CA GLN A 463 4.94 -13.86 38.91
C GLN A 463 6.25 -14.51 38.48
N THR A 464 6.65 -15.56 39.17
CA THR A 464 7.84 -16.34 38.84
C THR A 464 7.49 -17.81 38.83
N TYR A 465 7.78 -18.47 37.71
CA TYR A 465 7.55 -19.89 37.55
C TYR A 465 8.82 -20.58 37.08
N SER A 466 9.04 -21.79 37.58
CA SER A 466 10.13 -22.65 37.09
C SER A 466 9.67 -23.40 35.85
N GLY A 467 10.58 -23.53 34.88
CA GLY A 467 10.29 -24.18 33.60
C GLY A 467 11.55 -24.53 32.83
N SER A 468 11.35 -25.10 31.66
CA SER A 468 12.39 -25.35 30.65
C SER A 468 11.89 -25.00 29.26
N ILE A 469 12.80 -24.50 28.42
CA ILE A 469 12.52 -24.27 27.00
C ILE A 469 12.63 -25.61 26.27
N THR A 470 11.49 -26.14 25.85
CA THR A 470 11.35 -27.50 25.29
C THR A 470 11.43 -27.54 23.77
N SER A 471 11.14 -26.44 23.10
CA SER A 471 11.31 -26.26 21.66
C SER A 471 11.57 -24.80 21.34
N ASP A 472 11.82 -24.51 20.06
CA ASP A 472 11.82 -23.15 19.56
C ASP A 472 10.52 -22.48 20.03
N ARG A 473 10.64 -21.41 20.82
CA ARG A 473 9.54 -20.59 21.33
C ARG A 473 8.65 -21.22 22.41
N VAL A 474 8.88 -22.43 22.90
CA VAL A 474 7.99 -23.05 23.92
C VAL A 474 8.67 -23.16 25.27
N LEU A 475 8.09 -22.50 26.27
CA LEU A 475 8.45 -22.64 27.68
C LEU A 475 7.42 -23.54 28.37
N THR A 476 7.88 -24.69 28.87
CA THR A 476 7.06 -25.67 29.60
C THR A 476 7.32 -25.54 31.09
N PHE A 477 6.25 -25.51 31.90
CA PHE A 477 6.35 -25.36 33.34
C PHE A 477 6.63 -26.69 34.04
N THR A 478 7.46 -26.65 35.09
CA THR A 478 7.75 -27.84 35.91
C THR A 478 6.69 -28.13 36.98
N SER A 479 5.75 -27.20 37.18
CA SER A 479 4.66 -27.30 38.15
C SER A 479 3.38 -26.66 37.59
N SER A 480 2.23 -26.99 38.16
CA SER A 480 0.94 -26.47 37.68
C SER A 480 0.85 -24.95 37.83
N VAL A 481 0.66 -24.24 36.73
CA VAL A 481 0.38 -22.79 36.74
C VAL A 481 -1.14 -22.58 36.67
N PRO A 482 -1.75 -21.74 37.53
CA PRO A 482 -3.19 -21.47 37.47
C PRO A 482 -3.63 -20.90 36.11
N SER A 483 -4.82 -21.26 35.61
CA SER A 483 -5.33 -20.79 34.29
C SER A 483 -5.54 -19.29 34.17
N ASN A 484 -5.59 -18.57 35.28
CA ASN A 484 -5.73 -17.11 35.34
C ASN A 484 -4.45 -16.39 35.76
N ALA A 485 -3.34 -17.11 35.95
CA ALA A 485 -2.08 -16.55 36.40
C ALA A 485 -1.33 -15.81 35.28
N LEU A 486 -1.41 -16.33 34.06
CA LEU A 486 -0.73 -15.78 32.89
C LEU A 486 -1.74 -15.40 31.81
N VAL A 487 -1.40 -14.37 31.05
CA VAL A 487 -2.18 -13.91 29.90
C VAL A 487 -1.24 -13.66 28.72
N ILE A 488 -1.81 -13.70 27.51
CA ILE A 488 -1.10 -13.35 26.29
C ILE A 488 -0.59 -11.89 26.38
N GLY A 489 0.59 -11.61 25.82
CA GLY A 489 1.23 -10.29 25.88
C GLY A 489 1.99 -9.98 27.16
N MET A 490 1.96 -10.86 28.18
CA MET A 490 2.87 -10.72 29.32
C MET A 490 4.32 -10.78 28.87
N GLN A 491 5.15 -9.89 29.39
CA GLN A 491 6.59 -9.91 29.18
C GLN A 491 7.21 -11.09 29.96
N VAL A 492 8.13 -11.80 29.31
CA VAL A 492 8.83 -12.95 29.88
C VAL A 492 10.32 -12.68 29.89
N THR A 493 10.97 -12.85 31.05
CA THR A 493 12.44 -12.81 31.17
C THR A 493 12.94 -14.06 31.90
N GLY A 494 14.15 -14.49 31.60
CA GLY A 494 14.76 -15.67 32.25
C GLY A 494 15.82 -16.35 31.38
N PRO A 495 16.38 -17.48 31.84
CA PRO A 495 17.44 -18.17 31.13
C PRO A 495 17.04 -18.59 29.71
N GLY A 496 17.85 -18.22 28.72
CA GLY A 496 17.65 -18.58 27.32
C GLY A 496 16.68 -17.70 26.54
N ILE A 497 16.10 -16.68 27.19
CA ILE A 497 15.34 -15.62 26.50
C ILE A 497 16.32 -14.50 26.12
N PRO A 498 16.27 -13.97 24.88
CA PRO A 498 17.05 -12.80 24.49
C PRO A 498 16.88 -11.63 25.46
N ASP A 499 17.93 -10.82 25.63
CA ASP A 499 17.80 -9.57 26.39
C ASP A 499 17.09 -8.49 25.56
N ASP A 500 16.63 -7.43 26.22
CA ASP A 500 15.89 -6.33 25.61
C ASP A 500 16.82 -5.26 24.99
N SER A 501 18.06 -5.63 24.66
CA SER A 501 19.10 -4.67 24.26
C SER A 501 18.83 -3.97 22.92
N ASP A 502 18.02 -4.57 22.06
CA ASP A 502 17.51 -4.01 20.80
C ASP A 502 16.12 -3.33 20.96
N GLY A 503 15.58 -3.31 22.19
CA GLY A 503 14.23 -2.82 22.49
C GLY A 503 13.12 -3.82 22.20
N SER A 504 13.43 -5.06 21.79
CA SER A 504 12.47 -6.15 21.68
C SER A 504 12.07 -6.66 23.07
N LEU A 505 10.80 -7.01 23.22
CA LEU A 505 10.26 -7.59 24.45
C LEU A 505 9.70 -8.96 24.12
N CYS A 506 10.34 -10.02 24.62
CA CYS A 506 9.82 -11.37 24.52
C CYS A 506 8.50 -11.46 25.31
N THR A 507 7.41 -11.80 24.62
CA THR A 507 6.05 -11.87 25.19
C THR A 507 5.39 -13.21 24.94
N ILE A 508 4.36 -13.53 25.74
CA ILE A 508 3.50 -14.70 25.49
C ILE A 508 2.63 -14.46 24.25
N THR A 509 2.65 -15.37 23.29
CA THR A 509 1.76 -15.35 22.11
C THR A 509 0.62 -16.36 22.17
N ALA A 510 0.80 -17.47 22.91
CA ALA A 510 -0.22 -18.48 23.13
C ALA A 510 -0.04 -19.20 24.47
N LEU A 511 -1.14 -19.76 24.98
CA LEU A 511 -1.18 -20.55 26.21
C LEU A 511 -1.64 -21.97 25.88
N THR A 512 -0.95 -22.98 26.39
CA THR A 512 -1.41 -24.38 26.34
C THR A 512 -1.83 -24.83 27.72
N THR A 513 -3.04 -25.38 27.85
CA THR A 513 -3.57 -25.83 29.13
C THR A 513 -3.71 -27.35 29.21
N ASP A 514 -3.35 -27.93 30.36
CA ASP A 514 -3.67 -29.31 30.74
C ASP A 514 -4.52 -29.29 32.03
N ASN A 515 -5.67 -29.96 32.03
CA ASN A 515 -6.58 -30.03 33.17
C ASN A 515 -6.92 -28.66 33.82
N LYS A 516 -7.09 -27.61 33.01
CA LYS A 516 -7.35 -26.21 33.43
C LYS A 516 -6.18 -25.51 34.14
N ALA A 517 -4.98 -26.10 34.14
CA ALA A 517 -3.73 -25.43 34.48
C ALA A 517 -2.97 -25.09 33.19
N ILE A 518 -2.17 -24.03 33.21
CA ILE A 518 -1.26 -23.70 32.11
C ILE A 518 -0.07 -24.65 32.20
N ALA A 519 0.14 -25.42 31.14
CA ALA A 519 1.23 -26.40 31.03
C ALA A 519 2.45 -25.79 30.32
N SER A 520 2.22 -24.95 29.32
CA SER A 520 3.28 -24.25 28.58
C SER A 520 2.77 -22.95 27.96
N VAL A 521 3.71 -22.11 27.53
CA VAL A 521 3.47 -20.88 26.77
C VAL A 521 4.29 -20.88 25.50
N THR A 522 3.74 -20.28 24.44
CA THR A 522 4.48 -19.93 23.22
C THR A 522 4.95 -18.49 23.33
N LEU A 523 6.18 -18.23 22.90
CA LEU A 523 6.87 -16.94 22.99
C LEU A 523 6.89 -16.22 21.62
N SER A 524 7.02 -14.89 21.65
CA SER A 524 7.03 -14.04 20.44
C SER A 524 8.28 -14.20 19.58
N GLU A 525 9.36 -14.73 20.13
CA GLU A 525 10.68 -14.78 19.52
C GLU A 525 11.37 -16.13 19.74
N LEU A 526 12.41 -16.40 18.95
CA LEU A 526 13.26 -17.57 19.13
C LEU A 526 14.01 -17.50 20.47
N VAL A 527 14.16 -18.66 21.11
CA VAL A 527 14.78 -18.80 22.43
C VAL A 527 15.76 -19.98 22.45
N THR A 528 16.68 -19.98 23.42
CA THR A 528 17.71 -21.00 23.54
C THR A 528 17.14 -22.29 24.13
N VAL A 529 16.92 -23.29 23.28
CA VAL A 529 16.39 -24.61 23.65
C VAL A 529 17.24 -25.29 24.73
N ASN A 530 16.58 -26.03 25.63
CA ASN A 530 17.15 -26.69 26.83
C ASN A 530 17.57 -25.76 27.96
N SER A 531 17.39 -24.45 27.84
CA SER A 531 17.54 -23.54 28.98
C SER A 531 16.49 -23.90 30.04
N THR A 532 16.93 -23.94 31.30
CA THR A 532 16.09 -24.31 32.45
C THR A 532 16.34 -23.33 33.58
N GLY A 533 15.30 -22.91 34.28
CA GLY A 533 15.43 -22.02 35.43
C GLY A 533 14.12 -21.40 35.86
N SER A 534 14.23 -20.22 36.48
CA SER A 534 13.08 -19.41 36.89
C SER A 534 12.84 -18.31 35.86
N TYR A 535 11.60 -18.17 35.44
CA TYR A 535 11.15 -17.19 34.47
C TYR A 535 10.22 -16.20 35.15
N GLN A 536 10.46 -14.92 34.94
CA GLN A 536 9.64 -13.84 35.45
C GLN A 536 8.61 -13.42 34.40
N PHE A 537 7.38 -13.25 34.85
CA PHE A 537 6.25 -12.81 34.06
C PHE A 537 5.75 -11.48 34.60
N VAL A 538 5.66 -10.47 33.74
CA VAL A 538 5.12 -9.16 34.09
C VAL A 538 3.92 -8.86 33.22
N ALA A 539 2.92 -8.18 33.79
CA ALA A 539 1.74 -7.75 33.05
C ALA A 539 2.12 -7.03 31.75
N PRO A 540 1.28 -7.11 30.70
CA PRO A 540 1.54 -6.43 29.42
C PRO A 540 1.86 -4.93 29.66
N PRO A 541 3.06 -4.43 29.30
CA PRO A 541 3.40 -3.02 29.46
C PRO A 541 2.64 -2.12 28.47
N PRO A 542 2.52 -0.81 28.74
CA PRO A 542 2.07 0.14 27.73
C PRO A 542 2.93 0.06 26.45
N ILE A 543 2.28 0.16 25.29
CA ILE A 543 3.00 0.23 24.01
C ILE A 543 3.87 1.49 23.98
N VAL A 544 5.09 1.35 23.48
CA VAL A 544 6.06 2.45 23.36
C VAL A 544 5.49 3.59 22.53
N GLY A 545 5.84 4.84 22.87
CA GLY A 545 5.30 6.02 22.20
C GLY A 545 3.94 6.52 22.73
N SER A 546 3.31 5.76 23.64
CA SER A 546 2.01 6.13 24.24
C SER A 546 2.01 7.46 25.00
N ASP A 547 3.16 7.84 25.57
CA ASP A 547 3.35 9.10 26.31
C ASP A 547 4.18 10.15 25.59
N ASP A 548 4.67 9.86 24.37
CA ASP A 548 5.56 10.75 23.63
C ASP A 548 4.79 12.00 23.15
N GLU A 549 5.42 13.17 23.30
CA GLU A 549 5.01 14.40 22.63
C GLU A 549 5.74 14.50 21.28
N PHE A 550 5.03 14.90 20.23
CA PHE A 550 5.59 15.03 18.88
C PHE A 550 5.00 16.24 18.16
N MET A 551 5.86 17.16 17.72
CA MET A 551 5.46 18.37 16.97
C MET A 551 4.36 19.20 17.66
N GLY A 552 4.34 19.24 18.99
CA GLY A 552 3.30 19.92 19.79
C GLY A 552 1.99 19.15 19.93
N ASN A 553 1.97 17.88 19.53
CA ASN A 553 0.85 16.95 19.66
C ASN A 553 1.17 15.85 20.68
N LYS A 554 0.13 15.20 21.20
CA LYS A 554 0.22 14.01 22.05
C LYS A 554 -0.90 13.05 21.67
N ILE A 555 -0.68 11.75 21.82
CA ILE A 555 -1.73 10.74 21.68
C ILE A 555 -2.82 10.99 22.74
N GLN A 556 -4.07 10.95 22.30
CA GLN A 556 -5.26 11.11 23.13
C GLN A 556 -6.18 9.90 22.92
N PRO A 557 -5.90 8.76 23.59
CA PRO A 557 -6.71 7.55 23.44
C PRO A 557 -8.17 7.81 23.81
N PHE A 558 -9.07 7.24 23.02
CA PHE A 558 -10.49 7.13 23.33
C PHE A 558 -10.72 6.21 24.54
N LEU A 559 -11.73 6.54 25.34
CA LEU A 559 -12.17 5.68 26.43
C LEU A 559 -13.11 4.60 25.87
N LEU A 560 -12.57 3.41 25.64
CA LEU A 560 -13.35 2.28 25.14
C LEU A 560 -14.14 1.60 26.27
N SER A 561 -15.41 1.26 26.00
CA SER A 561 -16.27 0.56 26.95
C SER A 561 -17.18 -0.44 26.24
N PHE A 562 -17.31 -1.64 26.82
CA PHE A 562 -18.07 -2.76 26.27
C PHE A 562 -18.81 -3.49 27.40
N GLU A 563 -19.99 -4.03 27.11
CA GLU A 563 -20.84 -4.76 28.06
C GLU A 563 -21.24 -6.12 27.47
N GLY A 564 -21.59 -7.09 28.33
CA GLY A 564 -22.10 -8.40 27.91
C GLY A 564 -21.14 -9.18 26.99
N ASP A 565 -21.70 -9.87 26.00
CA ASP A 565 -20.95 -10.72 25.04
C ASP A 565 -19.97 -9.91 24.15
N ASP A 566 -20.19 -8.60 24.02
CA ASP A 566 -19.29 -7.70 23.29
C ASP A 566 -17.97 -7.51 24.05
N ALA A 567 -17.97 -7.61 25.38
CA ALA A 567 -16.77 -7.46 26.20
C ALA A 567 -15.73 -8.56 25.94
N ASP A 568 -16.17 -9.80 25.73
CA ASP A 568 -15.29 -10.93 25.41
C ASP A 568 -14.68 -10.78 24.01
N THR A 569 -15.50 -10.37 23.03
CA THR A 569 -15.02 -10.10 21.67
C THR A 569 -14.06 -8.92 21.65
N ALA A 570 -14.37 -7.84 22.37
CA ALA A 570 -13.49 -6.68 22.55
C ALA A 570 -12.17 -7.06 23.21
N LYS A 571 -12.18 -7.92 24.23
CA LYS A 571 -10.95 -8.40 24.87
C LYS A 571 -10.05 -9.15 23.89
N LEU A 572 -10.62 -10.06 23.08
CA LEU A 572 -9.86 -10.81 22.08
C LEU A 572 -9.32 -9.89 20.98
N PHE A 573 -10.12 -8.92 20.53
CA PHE A 573 -9.68 -7.94 19.54
C PHE A 573 -8.55 -7.05 20.09
N ALA A 574 -8.70 -6.52 21.30
CA ALA A 574 -7.70 -5.72 21.98
C ALA A 574 -6.37 -6.48 22.17
N GLN A 575 -6.45 -7.77 22.49
CA GLN A 575 -5.27 -8.65 22.56
C GLN A 575 -4.57 -8.74 21.20
N ALA A 576 -5.33 -8.93 20.10
CA ALA A 576 -4.76 -9.00 18.76
C ALA A 576 -4.07 -7.68 18.36
N VAL A 577 -4.72 -6.53 18.59
CA VAL A 577 -4.14 -5.20 18.38
C VAL A 577 -2.83 -5.05 19.16
N TYR A 578 -2.86 -5.36 20.47
CA TYR A 578 -1.72 -5.23 21.35
C TYR A 578 -0.53 -6.08 20.87
N GLN A 579 -0.78 -7.34 20.50
CA GLN A 579 0.28 -8.24 20.03
C GLN A 579 0.96 -7.72 18.76
N VAL A 580 0.18 -7.21 17.80
CA VAL A 580 0.72 -6.66 16.55
C VAL A 580 1.54 -5.39 16.83
N MET A 581 1.01 -4.45 17.62
CA MET A 581 1.74 -3.23 17.96
C MET A 581 3.01 -3.53 18.77
N SER A 582 2.94 -4.48 19.71
CA SER A 582 4.10 -4.91 20.49
C SER A 582 5.19 -5.51 19.60
N ALA A 583 4.82 -6.38 18.65
CA ALA A 583 5.78 -7.02 17.74
C ALA A 583 6.46 -6.03 16.78
N MET A 584 5.74 -4.99 16.32
CA MET A 584 6.27 -3.97 15.39
C MET A 584 7.01 -2.82 16.09
N SER A 585 6.84 -2.67 17.41
CA SER A 585 7.45 -1.62 18.21
C SER A 585 8.99 -1.54 18.19
N PRO A 586 9.75 -2.64 18.02
CA PRO A 586 11.21 -2.59 18.01
C PRO A 586 11.79 -2.08 16.70
N ILE A 587 10.98 -1.90 15.64
CA ILE A 587 11.49 -1.46 14.33
C ILE A 587 12.14 -0.06 14.47
N PRO A 588 13.45 0.07 14.20
CA PRO A 588 14.18 1.32 14.31
C PRO A 588 13.78 2.29 13.19
N PRO A 589 14.08 3.59 13.31
CA PRO A 589 14.02 4.47 12.14
C PRO A 589 15.06 4.01 11.10
N ASP A 590 14.79 4.29 9.82
CA ASP A 590 15.81 4.11 8.79
C ASP A 590 17.04 4.98 9.14
N PRO A 591 18.24 4.40 9.26
CA PRO A 591 19.45 5.16 9.59
C PRO A 591 19.83 6.22 8.55
N ASN A 592 19.32 6.11 7.32
CA ASN A 592 19.56 7.07 6.23
C ASN A 592 18.50 8.17 6.16
N ASP A 593 17.40 8.04 6.89
CA ASP A 593 16.37 9.07 6.95
C ASP A 593 16.84 10.25 7.82
N LEU A 594 17.06 11.39 7.17
CA LEU A 594 17.48 12.62 7.84
C LEU A 594 16.37 13.24 8.71
N LYS A 595 15.11 12.81 8.54
CA LYS A 595 13.93 13.30 9.27
C LYS A 595 12.97 12.15 9.59
N PRO A 596 13.39 11.21 10.47
CA PRO A 596 12.57 10.05 10.77
C PRO A 596 11.22 10.46 11.36
N LEU A 597 10.18 9.71 10.97
CA LEU A 597 8.85 9.81 11.55
C LEU A 597 8.92 9.80 13.09
N PRO A 598 8.14 10.64 13.79
CA PRO A 598 8.01 10.55 15.23
C PRO A 598 7.64 9.13 15.65
N ARG A 599 8.21 8.64 16.75
CA ARG A 599 8.08 7.24 17.20
C ARG A 599 6.66 6.65 17.12
N PRO A 600 5.60 7.31 17.63
CA PRO A 600 4.26 6.75 17.53
C PRO A 600 3.71 6.71 16.10
N VAL A 601 4.03 7.71 15.27
CA VAL A 601 3.67 7.77 13.84
C VAL A 601 4.39 6.64 13.08
N ARG A 602 5.69 6.45 13.35
CA ARG A 602 6.48 5.36 12.76
C ARG A 602 5.91 3.99 13.11
N LEU A 603 5.54 3.77 14.37
CA LEU A 603 4.92 2.50 14.77
C LEU A 603 3.65 2.23 13.98
N LEU A 604 2.78 3.24 13.84
CA LEU A 604 1.55 3.07 13.08
C LEU A 604 1.82 2.81 11.59
N TYR A 605 2.79 3.52 10.99
CA TYR A 605 3.23 3.28 9.62
C TYR A 605 3.71 1.83 9.43
N ASN A 606 4.56 1.34 10.34
CA ASN A 606 5.06 -0.04 10.29
C ASN A 606 3.97 -1.10 10.48
N VAL A 607 2.99 -0.82 11.34
CA VAL A 607 1.86 -1.71 11.59
C VAL A 607 0.95 -1.77 10.36
N ILE A 608 0.49 -0.65 9.83
CA ILE A 608 -0.45 -0.64 8.70
C ILE A 608 0.23 -1.06 7.40
N GLY A 609 1.47 -0.62 7.17
CA GLY A 609 2.29 -1.06 6.03
C GLY A 609 2.80 -2.50 6.13
N CYS A 610 2.57 -3.18 7.26
CA CYS A 610 3.05 -4.54 7.51
C CYS A 610 4.57 -4.72 7.28
N ASN A 611 5.38 -3.88 7.91
CA ASN A 611 6.85 -3.92 7.80
C ASN A 611 7.48 -5.06 8.62
N VAL A 612 6.88 -6.26 8.60
CA VAL A 612 7.37 -7.46 9.32
C VAL A 612 8.82 -7.82 8.95
N GLY A 613 9.22 -7.56 7.71
CA GLY A 613 10.59 -7.76 7.23
C GLY A 613 11.63 -6.86 7.90
N GLN A 614 11.19 -5.80 8.60
CA GLN A 614 12.08 -4.88 9.30
C GLN A 614 12.18 -5.17 10.81
N ILE A 615 11.43 -6.14 11.33
CA ILE A 615 11.50 -6.52 12.75
C ILE A 615 12.89 -7.11 13.04
N PRO A 616 13.66 -6.57 13.99
CA PRO A 616 14.95 -7.12 14.38
C PRO A 616 14.87 -8.62 14.69
N HIS A 617 15.88 -9.38 14.24
CA HIS A 617 16.02 -10.84 14.46
C HIS A 617 14.91 -11.75 13.89
N ILE A 618 13.83 -11.18 13.35
CA ILE A 618 12.76 -11.91 12.65
C ILE A 618 12.86 -11.63 11.15
N GLY A 619 12.68 -10.38 10.73
CA GLY A 619 12.56 -10.02 9.32
C GLY A 619 13.88 -10.02 8.54
N GLN A 620 15.02 -9.88 9.23
CA GLN A 620 16.35 -9.84 8.61
C GLN A 620 16.98 -11.23 8.42
N ASP A 621 16.45 -12.25 9.08
CA ASP A 621 16.90 -13.64 9.00
C ASP A 621 15.76 -14.51 8.46
N LEU A 622 15.78 -14.79 7.16
CA LEU A 622 14.77 -15.57 6.42
C LEU A 622 14.86 -17.09 6.70
N SER A 623 15.19 -17.47 7.93
CA SER A 623 15.10 -18.85 8.34
C SER A 623 13.63 -19.30 8.34
N PRO A 624 13.31 -20.56 8.01
CA PRO A 624 11.93 -21.03 8.00
C PRO A 624 11.17 -20.81 9.32
N LYS A 625 11.90 -20.74 10.44
CA LYS A 625 11.33 -20.47 11.77
C LYS A 625 10.93 -19.01 11.94
N ASN A 626 11.75 -18.07 11.45
CA ASN A 626 11.43 -16.65 11.49
C ASN A 626 10.34 -16.30 10.48
N ASP A 627 10.33 -16.94 9.31
CA ASP A 627 9.25 -16.81 8.33
C ASP A 627 7.91 -17.23 8.94
N GLN A 628 7.90 -18.29 9.74
CA GLN A 628 6.70 -18.69 10.49
C GLN A 628 6.24 -17.60 11.48
N ILE A 629 7.18 -17.00 12.24
CA ILE A 629 6.86 -15.90 13.18
C ILE A 629 6.30 -14.69 12.42
N ALA A 630 6.95 -14.30 11.31
CA ALA A 630 6.50 -13.21 10.46
C ALA A 630 5.10 -13.49 9.89
N GLY A 631 4.82 -14.73 9.48
CA GLY A 631 3.49 -15.18 9.03
C GLY A 631 2.44 -15.08 10.13
N GLU A 632 2.75 -15.50 11.36
CA GLU A 632 1.84 -15.37 12.51
C GLU A 632 1.51 -13.90 12.84
N ILE A 633 2.49 -13.01 12.76
CA ILE A 633 2.29 -11.56 12.96
C ILE A 633 1.42 -11.00 11.83
N ARG A 634 1.72 -11.36 10.59
CA ARG A 634 0.97 -10.94 9.40
C ARG A 634 -0.49 -11.35 9.50
N ASP A 635 -0.77 -12.61 9.80
CA ASP A 635 -2.15 -13.12 9.91
C ASP A 635 -2.93 -12.47 11.05
N ARG A 636 -2.24 -12.15 12.16
CA ARG A 636 -2.86 -11.40 13.25
C ARG A 636 -3.21 -10.00 12.79
N LEU A 637 -2.28 -9.28 12.14
CA LEU A 637 -2.52 -7.96 11.55
C LEU A 637 -3.69 -7.97 10.56
N LYS A 638 -3.77 -8.96 9.65
CA LYS A 638 -4.92 -9.14 8.75
C LYS A 638 -6.24 -9.23 9.51
N SER A 639 -6.28 -10.00 10.60
CA SER A 639 -7.48 -10.10 11.45
C SER A 639 -7.89 -8.71 11.96
N VAL A 640 -6.92 -7.95 12.46
CA VAL A 640 -7.18 -6.63 13.04
C VAL A 640 -7.67 -5.62 11.99
N LEU A 641 -7.07 -5.61 10.79
CA LEU A 641 -7.50 -4.76 9.67
C LEU A 641 -8.87 -5.15 9.12
N ARG A 642 -9.22 -6.44 9.18
CA ARG A 642 -10.58 -6.95 8.91
C ARG A 642 -11.59 -6.61 10.02
N GLY A 643 -11.14 -6.07 11.15
CA GLY A 643 -11.99 -5.70 12.29
C GLY A 643 -12.44 -6.87 13.16
N VAL A 644 -11.70 -8.00 13.13
CA VAL A 644 -12.02 -9.22 13.89
C VAL A 644 -10.81 -9.75 14.67
N PRO A 645 -11.01 -10.55 15.74
CA PRO A 645 -9.88 -11.04 16.54
C PRO A 645 -9.01 -12.10 15.85
N ASP A 646 -9.61 -12.96 15.02
CA ASP A 646 -8.94 -14.07 14.34
C ASP A 646 -9.74 -14.51 13.11
N PHE A 647 -9.31 -14.10 11.92
CA PHE A 647 -10.05 -14.39 10.70
C PHE A 647 -10.10 -15.89 10.34
N LYS A 648 -9.22 -16.72 10.92
CA LYS A 648 -9.17 -18.18 10.64
C LYS A 648 -10.26 -18.94 11.39
N ASN A 649 -10.73 -18.41 12.52
CA ASN A 649 -11.81 -19.01 13.28
C ASN A 649 -13.14 -18.91 12.50
N PRO A 650 -13.90 -20.02 12.35
CA PRO A 650 -15.19 -20.01 11.67
C PRO A 650 -16.20 -18.95 12.16
N LYS A 651 -16.11 -18.53 13.43
CA LYS A 651 -16.94 -17.45 13.99
C LYS A 651 -16.70 -16.10 13.32
N TRP A 652 -15.49 -15.85 12.82
CA TRP A 652 -15.03 -14.56 12.31
C TRP A 652 -14.49 -14.65 10.88
N GLN A 653 -14.85 -15.69 10.12
CA GLN A 653 -14.52 -15.75 8.69
C GLN A 653 -15.35 -14.74 7.89
N GLU A 654 -14.94 -14.44 6.66
CA GLU A 654 -15.64 -13.51 5.77
C GLU A 654 -17.14 -13.82 5.64
N SER A 655 -17.48 -15.11 5.58
CA SER A 655 -18.86 -15.63 5.49
C SER A 655 -19.75 -15.25 6.69
N SER A 656 -19.18 -14.84 7.82
CA SER A 656 -19.91 -14.30 8.96
C SER A 656 -20.48 -12.90 8.71
N GLY A 657 -19.97 -12.18 7.70
CA GLY A 657 -20.32 -10.80 7.41
C GLY A 657 -19.72 -9.76 8.37
N LEU A 658 -18.83 -10.17 9.28
CA LEU A 658 -18.23 -9.30 10.29
C LEU A 658 -16.98 -8.54 9.80
N TRP A 659 -16.42 -8.90 8.64
CA TRP A 659 -15.24 -8.22 8.09
C TRP A 659 -15.57 -6.83 7.58
N TYR A 660 -14.62 -5.93 7.79
CA TYR A 660 -14.64 -4.54 7.35
C TYR A 660 -15.85 -3.81 7.95
N PRO A 661 -15.86 -3.61 9.28
CA PRO A 661 -16.94 -2.90 9.95
C PRO A 661 -17.13 -1.50 9.37
N ASP A 662 -18.39 -1.10 9.13
CA ASP A 662 -18.72 0.25 8.66
C ASP A 662 -18.26 1.31 9.68
N PRO A 663 -17.38 2.26 9.30
CA PRO A 663 -16.82 3.25 10.22
C PRO A 663 -17.87 4.20 10.82
N THR A 664 -19.05 4.32 10.19
CA THR A 664 -20.13 5.22 10.66
C THR A 664 -20.92 4.65 11.84
N VAL A 665 -20.81 3.35 12.11
CA VAL A 665 -21.60 2.65 13.14
C VAL A 665 -20.99 2.87 14.53
N SER A 666 -21.73 3.42 15.48
CA SER A 666 -21.22 3.66 16.85
C SER A 666 -20.94 2.35 17.61
N THR A 667 -19.73 2.18 18.13
CA THR A 667 -19.34 1.04 18.99
C THR A 667 -18.35 1.47 20.07
N GLY A 668 -18.18 0.66 21.13
CA GLY A 668 -17.15 0.89 22.16
C GLY A 668 -17.27 2.19 22.95
N GLY A 669 -18.46 2.78 23.03
CA GLY A 669 -18.67 4.10 23.65
C GLY A 669 -18.30 5.30 22.77
N CYS A 670 -17.94 5.07 21.50
CA CYS A 670 -17.62 6.10 20.52
C CYS A 670 -18.76 6.28 19.50
N SER A 671 -18.81 7.44 18.84
CA SER A 671 -19.79 7.79 17.79
C SER A 671 -19.37 7.33 16.38
N PHE A 672 -18.48 6.35 16.31
CA PHE A 672 -17.95 5.69 15.11
C PHE A 672 -17.54 4.26 15.48
N ASN A 673 -17.18 3.45 14.49
CA ASN A 673 -16.90 2.05 14.74
C ASN A 673 -15.45 1.84 15.14
N VAL A 674 -15.22 1.53 16.41
CA VAL A 674 -13.87 1.36 16.95
C VAL A 674 -13.17 0.10 16.43
N TYR A 675 -13.90 -0.87 15.87
CA TYR A 675 -13.28 -2.06 15.23
C TYR A 675 -12.75 -1.78 13.82
N ASN A 676 -13.08 -0.63 13.21
CA ASN A 676 -12.51 -0.21 11.95
C ASN A 676 -11.20 0.56 12.24
N LEU A 677 -10.05 -0.09 12.09
CA LEU A 677 -8.76 0.55 12.39
C LEU A 677 -8.13 1.30 11.21
N ASP A 678 -8.62 0.99 10.01
CA ASP A 678 -8.23 1.64 8.76
C ASP A 678 -9.46 1.77 7.85
N PRO A 679 -10.10 2.94 7.80
CA PRO A 679 -11.26 3.17 6.96
C PRO A 679 -10.99 2.99 5.45
N PHE A 680 -9.72 3.05 5.02
CA PHE A 680 -9.35 2.83 3.64
C PHE A 680 -9.62 1.38 3.20
N VAL A 681 -9.29 0.40 4.04
CA VAL A 681 -9.56 -1.03 3.80
C VAL A 681 -11.07 -1.26 3.61
N TRP A 682 -11.89 -0.70 4.50
CA TRP A 682 -13.35 -0.76 4.35
C TRP A 682 -13.82 -0.13 3.04
N PHE A 683 -13.27 1.02 2.67
CA PHE A 683 -13.64 1.71 1.44
C PHE A 683 -13.35 0.87 0.20
N VAL A 684 -12.14 0.30 0.11
CA VAL A 684 -11.72 -0.59 -1.00
C VAL A 684 -12.65 -1.80 -1.12
N HIS A 685 -12.95 -2.50 -0.01
CA HIS A 685 -13.75 -3.72 -0.07
C HIS A 685 -15.28 -3.49 -0.13
N LYS A 686 -15.82 -2.50 0.58
CA LYS A 686 -17.27 -2.32 0.73
C LYS A 686 -17.87 -1.24 -0.16
N GLN A 687 -17.09 -0.22 -0.53
CA GLN A 687 -17.58 0.88 -1.37
C GLN A 687 -17.13 0.74 -2.83
N LEU A 688 -15.87 0.36 -3.04
CA LEU A 688 -15.35 0.10 -4.38
C LEU A 688 -15.57 -1.34 -4.83
N GLY A 689 -15.57 -2.33 -3.92
CA GLY A 689 -15.76 -3.73 -4.30
C GLY A 689 -14.64 -4.25 -5.21
N LEU A 690 -13.41 -3.82 -4.93
CA LEU A 690 -12.22 -4.23 -5.68
C LEU A 690 -11.87 -5.69 -5.43
N SER A 691 -11.18 -6.30 -6.38
CA SER A 691 -10.69 -7.69 -6.30
C SER A 691 -9.18 -7.72 -6.42
N GLY A 692 -8.43 -8.28 -5.47
CA GLY A 692 -6.98 -8.50 -5.59
C GLY A 692 -6.16 -7.26 -5.90
N TYR A 693 -6.37 -6.19 -5.13
CA TYR A 693 -5.79 -4.88 -5.39
C TYR A 693 -4.52 -4.61 -4.60
N GLY A 694 -4.27 -5.24 -3.44
CA GLY A 694 -2.94 -5.21 -2.79
C GLY A 694 -2.66 -3.96 -1.97
N PHE A 695 -3.70 -3.18 -1.70
CA PHE A 695 -3.62 -1.92 -0.97
C PHE A 695 -3.42 -2.03 0.53
N SER A 696 -3.48 -3.25 1.06
CA SER A 696 -3.33 -3.56 2.46
C SER A 696 -2.99 -5.04 2.57
N VAL A 697 -2.24 -5.41 3.60
CA VAL A 697 -1.84 -6.81 3.82
C VAL A 697 -3.02 -7.75 4.07
N ASP A 698 -4.21 -7.21 4.37
CA ASP A 698 -5.43 -8.00 4.50
C ASP A 698 -5.94 -8.58 3.17
N ASP A 699 -5.46 -8.07 2.04
CA ASP A 699 -5.83 -8.54 0.72
C ASP A 699 -4.95 -9.74 0.28
N ASP A 700 -5.35 -10.95 0.67
CA ASP A 700 -4.62 -12.21 0.41
C ASP A 700 -4.49 -12.59 -1.07
N ILE A 701 -5.15 -11.86 -1.97
CA ILE A 701 -5.32 -12.21 -3.38
C ILE A 701 -4.53 -11.29 -4.34
N ALA A 702 -3.71 -10.38 -3.81
CA ALA A 702 -3.03 -9.33 -4.58
C ALA A 702 -1.56 -9.62 -4.94
N ASP A 703 -1.24 -10.85 -5.29
CA ASP A 703 0.03 -11.23 -5.96
C ASP A 703 -0.29 -12.44 -6.83
N VAL A 704 -0.91 -12.18 -7.98
CA VAL A 704 -1.45 -13.25 -8.83
C VAL A 704 -0.34 -13.88 -9.65
N GLY A 705 0.06 -15.10 -9.29
CA GLY A 705 1.03 -15.89 -10.04
C GLY A 705 0.44 -16.67 -11.21
N ALA A 706 0.47 -16.10 -12.41
CA ALA A 706 -0.01 -16.73 -13.63
C ALA A 706 1.08 -17.55 -14.35
N ARG A 707 1.10 -18.86 -14.06
CA ARG A 707 2.04 -19.80 -14.69
C ARG A 707 1.78 -19.95 -16.19
N GLY A 708 2.85 -19.90 -16.97
CA GLY A 708 2.87 -20.07 -18.41
C GLY A 708 2.50 -18.84 -19.22
N ALA A 709 1.97 -17.80 -18.56
CA ALA A 709 1.48 -16.60 -19.23
C ALA A 709 2.57 -15.92 -20.06
N THR A 710 2.17 -15.43 -21.22
CA THR A 710 3.03 -14.66 -22.14
C THR A 710 2.62 -13.21 -22.27
N ASN A 711 1.44 -12.84 -21.74
CA ASN A 711 0.90 -11.50 -21.83
C ASN A 711 0.14 -11.12 -20.55
N ILE A 712 0.27 -9.85 -20.15
CA ILE A 712 -0.63 -9.17 -19.21
C ILE A 712 -1.54 -8.25 -20.00
N HIS A 713 -2.85 -8.31 -19.77
CA HIS A 713 -3.83 -7.39 -20.35
C HIS A 713 -4.37 -6.46 -19.26
N ILE A 714 -4.23 -5.15 -19.49
CA ILE A 714 -4.63 -4.08 -18.60
C ILE A 714 -5.75 -3.26 -19.27
N GLY A 715 -6.88 -3.17 -18.57
CA GLY A 715 -8.00 -2.29 -18.90
C GLY A 715 -7.95 -1.04 -18.02
N ILE A 716 -7.80 0.13 -18.64
CA ILE A 716 -7.76 1.43 -17.97
C ILE A 716 -9.15 2.02 -18.09
N GLY A 717 -9.81 2.37 -16.97
CA GLY A 717 -11.22 2.75 -17.00
C GLY A 717 -12.19 1.59 -16.78
N GLY A 718 -11.71 0.42 -16.33
CA GLY A 718 -12.50 -0.78 -16.04
C GLY A 718 -12.26 -1.95 -17.00
N LEU A 719 -13.25 -2.84 -17.15
CA LEU A 719 -13.12 -4.09 -17.93
C LEU A 719 -13.31 -3.93 -19.46
N GLY A 720 -13.84 -2.79 -19.89
CA GLY A 720 -14.49 -2.65 -21.19
C GLY A 720 -15.87 -3.31 -21.22
N SER A 721 -16.59 -3.15 -22.33
CA SER A 721 -17.87 -3.84 -22.55
C SER A 721 -17.67 -5.07 -23.44
N SER A 722 -18.46 -6.14 -23.27
CA SER A 722 -18.23 -7.43 -23.95
C SER A 722 -18.13 -7.38 -25.49
N ASN A 723 -18.54 -6.28 -26.12
CA ASN A 723 -18.48 -6.07 -27.57
C ASN A 723 -17.47 -4.98 -28.00
N GLN A 724 -16.77 -4.36 -27.06
CA GLN A 724 -15.77 -3.33 -27.32
C GLN A 724 -14.41 -3.97 -27.61
N PRO A 725 -13.73 -3.57 -28.70
CA PRO A 725 -12.36 -4.00 -28.97
C PRO A 725 -11.45 -3.76 -27.76
N GLY A 726 -10.56 -4.72 -27.47
CA GLY A 726 -9.60 -4.60 -26.37
C GLY A 726 -10.16 -4.88 -24.97
N SER A 727 -11.44 -5.23 -24.83
CA SER A 727 -12.01 -5.67 -23.54
C SER A 727 -11.27 -6.88 -22.98
N LEU A 728 -11.20 -6.96 -21.65
CA LEU A 728 -10.55 -8.08 -20.98
C LEU A 728 -11.25 -9.40 -21.38
N PRO A 729 -10.51 -10.41 -21.83
CA PRO A 729 -11.07 -11.69 -22.24
C PRO A 729 -11.90 -12.40 -21.17
N ASN A 730 -11.51 -12.32 -19.89
CA ASN A 730 -12.27 -12.91 -18.80
C ASN A 730 -13.15 -11.87 -18.11
N PRO A 731 -14.48 -12.04 -18.05
CA PRO A 731 -15.35 -11.07 -17.38
C PRO A 731 -15.38 -11.25 -15.85
N ASN A 732 -14.77 -12.31 -15.32
CA ASN A 732 -14.91 -12.68 -13.91
C ASN A 732 -13.68 -12.27 -13.10
N PRO A 733 -13.88 -11.84 -11.84
CA PRO A 733 -12.77 -11.55 -10.95
C PRO A 733 -11.97 -12.82 -10.66
N TRP A 734 -10.69 -12.64 -10.42
CA TRP A 734 -9.79 -13.70 -9.98
C TRP A 734 -10.14 -14.15 -8.57
N THR A 735 -10.17 -15.46 -8.35
CA THR A 735 -10.18 -16.06 -7.01
C THR A 735 -9.10 -17.13 -6.95
N TYR A 736 -8.51 -17.33 -5.76
CA TYR A 736 -7.48 -18.36 -5.61
C TYR A 736 -8.00 -19.74 -6.03
N GLY A 737 -9.21 -20.11 -5.59
CA GLY A 737 -9.81 -21.42 -5.86
C GLY A 737 -10.19 -21.65 -7.32
N ALA A 738 -10.57 -20.61 -8.06
CA ALA A 738 -10.95 -20.67 -9.46
C ALA A 738 -10.22 -19.57 -10.27
N PRO A 739 -8.90 -19.69 -10.48
CA PRO A 739 -8.07 -18.62 -11.04
C PRO A 739 -8.43 -18.26 -12.49
N TYR A 740 -9.15 -19.13 -13.21
CA TYR A 740 -9.65 -18.89 -14.56
C TYR A 740 -11.09 -18.34 -14.59
N GLY A 741 -11.61 -17.91 -13.43
CA GLY A 741 -13.02 -17.59 -13.22
C GLY A 741 -13.89 -18.84 -13.03
N PRO A 742 -15.22 -18.66 -12.88
CA PRO A 742 -16.15 -19.75 -12.63
C PRO A 742 -16.09 -20.83 -13.71
N VAL A 743 -15.86 -22.08 -13.29
CA VAL A 743 -15.86 -23.25 -14.17
C VAL A 743 -17.05 -24.14 -13.88
N THR A 744 -17.74 -24.59 -14.92
CA THR A 744 -18.94 -25.43 -14.80
C THR A 744 -18.72 -26.75 -15.52
N GLY A 745 -19.07 -27.86 -14.86
CA GLY A 745 -18.87 -29.20 -15.39
C GLY A 745 -19.87 -30.22 -14.84
N GLN A 746 -19.97 -31.36 -15.53
CA GLN A 746 -20.68 -32.52 -15.00
C GLN A 746 -19.77 -33.24 -13.99
N GLY A 747 -20.32 -33.57 -12.81
CA GLY A 747 -19.67 -34.35 -11.78
C GLY A 747 -20.56 -35.46 -11.27
N GLN A 748 -19.98 -36.64 -11.05
CA GLN A 748 -20.64 -37.74 -10.37
C GLN A 748 -20.43 -37.58 -8.86
N LEU A 749 -21.53 -37.51 -8.10
CA LEU A 749 -21.47 -37.51 -6.64
C LEU A 749 -21.05 -38.91 -6.17
N VAL A 750 -19.85 -39.07 -5.61
CA VAL A 750 -19.32 -40.38 -5.19
C VAL A 750 -19.89 -40.79 -3.83
N ASP A 751 -19.93 -39.83 -2.91
CA ASP A 751 -20.49 -39.97 -1.56
C ASP A 751 -21.09 -38.63 -1.12
N SER A 752 -21.38 -38.42 0.17
CA SER A 752 -22.00 -37.19 0.66
C SER A 752 -21.13 -35.94 0.56
N SER A 753 -19.83 -36.05 0.29
CA SER A 753 -18.88 -34.93 0.27
C SER A 753 -17.93 -34.95 -0.93
N THR A 754 -17.95 -36.00 -1.76
CA THR A 754 -16.98 -36.16 -2.85
C THR A 754 -17.66 -36.07 -4.21
N ILE A 755 -17.17 -35.18 -5.07
CA ILE A 755 -17.61 -35.06 -6.47
C ILE A 755 -16.46 -35.50 -7.37
N LYS A 756 -16.69 -36.49 -8.24
CA LYS A 756 -15.77 -36.87 -9.31
C LYS A 756 -16.12 -36.12 -10.59
N LEU A 757 -15.23 -35.25 -11.06
CA LEU A 757 -15.45 -34.48 -12.28
C LEU A 757 -15.30 -35.39 -13.51
N LEU A 758 -16.26 -35.30 -14.44
CA LEU A 758 -16.25 -36.11 -15.66
C LEU A 758 -15.38 -35.48 -16.76
N ASP A 759 -15.09 -34.19 -16.64
CA ASP A 759 -14.18 -33.45 -17.51
C ASP A 759 -12.96 -33.03 -16.68
N ALA A 760 -11.81 -33.66 -16.96
CA ALA A 760 -10.55 -33.36 -16.29
C ALA A 760 -10.11 -31.90 -16.48
N THR A 761 -10.54 -31.23 -17.57
CA THR A 761 -10.18 -29.82 -17.80
C THR A 761 -10.85 -28.89 -16.78
N VAL A 762 -12.02 -29.27 -16.25
CA VAL A 762 -12.66 -28.53 -15.15
C VAL A 762 -11.83 -28.66 -13.88
N PHE A 763 -11.34 -29.87 -13.59
CA PHE A 763 -10.47 -30.14 -12.43
C PHE A 763 -9.17 -29.32 -12.51
N TRP A 764 -8.50 -29.31 -13.66
CA TRP A 764 -7.21 -28.63 -13.83
C TRP A 764 -7.29 -27.10 -13.91
N LYS A 765 -8.50 -26.54 -13.92
CA LYS A 765 -8.75 -25.10 -13.75
C LYS A 765 -9.00 -24.69 -12.29
N LEU A 766 -9.03 -25.63 -11.35
CA LEU A 766 -9.15 -25.35 -9.92
C LEU A 766 -7.76 -25.29 -9.29
N SER A 767 -7.60 -24.43 -8.30
CA SER A 767 -6.42 -24.45 -7.42
C SER A 767 -6.69 -25.29 -6.18
N PRO A 768 -5.70 -26.07 -5.69
CA PRO A 768 -5.79 -26.71 -4.39
C PRO A 768 -5.81 -25.65 -3.29
N PRO A 769 -6.65 -25.79 -2.25
CA PRO A 769 -6.60 -24.91 -1.09
C PRO A 769 -5.27 -25.06 -0.35
N ASP A 770 -4.84 -24.00 0.33
CA ASP A 770 -3.74 -24.03 1.28
C ASP A 770 -4.22 -23.43 2.61
N ALA A 771 -4.63 -24.31 3.53
CA ALA A 771 -5.12 -23.91 4.84
C ALA A 771 -4.04 -23.22 5.69
N ASN A 772 -2.75 -23.50 5.46
CA ASN A 772 -1.66 -22.86 6.20
C ASN A 772 -1.49 -21.41 5.75
N ALA A 773 -1.57 -21.18 4.45
CA ALA A 773 -1.54 -19.85 3.84
C ALA A 773 -2.89 -19.10 3.93
N GLY A 774 -3.96 -19.73 4.44
CA GLY A 774 -5.30 -19.16 4.49
C GLY A 774 -5.99 -19.08 3.12
N LEU A 775 -5.45 -19.75 2.11
CA LEU A 775 -5.95 -19.74 0.74
C LEU A 775 -7.07 -20.76 0.57
N LEU A 776 -8.29 -20.27 0.42
CA LEU A 776 -9.50 -21.08 0.36
C LEU A 776 -9.69 -21.70 -1.03
N GLY A 777 -10.24 -22.92 -1.08
CA GLY A 777 -10.61 -23.55 -2.34
C GLY A 777 -11.86 -22.93 -2.95
N ALA A 778 -12.14 -23.32 -4.20
CA ALA A 778 -13.27 -22.80 -4.97
C ALA A 778 -14.60 -22.98 -4.22
N LEU A 779 -15.44 -21.95 -4.23
CA LEU A 779 -16.82 -22.04 -3.78
C LEU A 779 -17.58 -22.94 -4.76
N VAL A 780 -18.35 -23.89 -4.23
CA VAL A 780 -19.09 -24.86 -5.03
C VAL A 780 -20.56 -24.52 -4.98
N SER A 781 -21.22 -24.58 -6.12
CA SER A 781 -22.67 -24.47 -6.23
C SER A 781 -23.22 -25.51 -7.21
N GLY A 782 -24.49 -25.89 -7.02
CA GLY A 782 -25.16 -26.91 -7.83
C GLY A 782 -26.19 -27.69 -7.01
N PRO A 783 -26.84 -28.70 -7.61
CA PRO A 783 -27.81 -29.54 -6.92
C PRO A 783 -27.23 -30.15 -5.65
N GLY A 784 -27.95 -30.01 -4.54
CA GLY A 784 -27.56 -30.56 -3.24
C GLY A 784 -26.48 -29.80 -2.48
N ILE A 785 -25.80 -28.83 -3.09
CA ILE A 785 -24.72 -28.07 -2.43
C ILE A 785 -25.30 -27.06 -1.44
N LEU A 786 -24.76 -27.00 -0.23
CA LEU A 786 -25.16 -26.01 0.78
C LEU A 786 -24.44 -24.68 0.52
N PRO A 787 -25.06 -23.52 0.80
CA PRO A 787 -24.40 -22.22 0.69
C PRO A 787 -23.09 -22.17 1.49
N GLY A 788 -22.02 -21.62 0.90
CA GLY A 788 -20.70 -21.53 1.53
C GLY A 788 -19.85 -22.81 1.46
N THR A 789 -20.32 -23.87 0.81
CA THR A 789 -19.52 -25.08 0.57
C THR A 789 -18.34 -24.77 -0.35
N ARG A 790 -17.15 -25.27 -0.01
CA ARG A 790 -15.91 -25.07 -0.78
C ARG A 790 -15.23 -26.40 -1.10
N VAL A 791 -14.33 -26.39 -2.08
CA VAL A 791 -13.36 -27.47 -2.27
C VAL A 791 -12.36 -27.44 -1.11
N GLU A 792 -12.29 -28.53 -0.36
CA GLU A 792 -11.36 -28.72 0.76
C GLU A 792 -10.15 -29.55 0.35
N THR A 793 -10.31 -30.52 -0.54
CA THR A 793 -9.19 -31.34 -1.03
C THR A 793 -9.45 -31.80 -2.46
N PRO A 794 -8.63 -31.40 -3.44
CA PRO A 794 -8.65 -31.99 -4.78
C PRO A 794 -7.78 -33.25 -4.84
N ASN A 795 -8.21 -34.23 -5.64
CA ASN A 795 -7.46 -35.45 -5.94
C ASN A 795 -7.21 -35.54 -7.46
N ALA A 796 -5.97 -35.26 -7.85
CA ALA A 796 -5.56 -35.30 -9.26
C ALA A 796 -5.56 -36.71 -9.86
N GLY A 797 -5.49 -37.77 -9.04
CA GLY A 797 -5.42 -39.14 -9.54
C GLY A 797 -6.71 -39.65 -10.16
N ASP A 798 -7.86 -39.12 -9.73
CA ASP A 798 -9.19 -39.50 -10.24
C ASP A 798 -10.10 -38.32 -10.55
N HIS A 799 -9.55 -37.10 -10.53
CA HIS A 799 -10.26 -35.82 -10.78
C HIS A 799 -11.43 -35.58 -9.84
N SER A 800 -11.33 -36.06 -8.59
CA SER A 800 -12.34 -35.80 -7.57
C SER A 800 -11.99 -34.60 -6.68
N VAL A 801 -13.02 -33.99 -6.11
CA VAL A 801 -12.91 -32.93 -5.11
C VAL A 801 -13.74 -33.31 -3.89
N THR A 802 -13.14 -33.13 -2.70
CA THR A 802 -13.83 -33.24 -1.41
C THR A 802 -14.33 -31.87 -1.01
N LEU A 803 -15.57 -31.82 -0.55
CA LEU A 803 -16.29 -30.62 -0.15
C LEU A 803 -16.18 -30.39 1.36
N SER A 804 -16.06 -29.13 1.77
CA SER A 804 -16.04 -28.72 3.19
C SER A 804 -17.35 -28.96 3.94
N GLN A 805 -18.43 -29.25 3.22
CA GLN A 805 -19.74 -29.60 3.77
C GLN A 805 -20.34 -30.75 2.99
N SER A 806 -21.07 -31.62 3.70
CA SER A 806 -21.85 -32.67 3.03
C SER A 806 -23.02 -32.08 2.25
N VAL A 807 -23.28 -32.64 1.07
CA VAL A 807 -24.45 -32.31 0.26
C VAL A 807 -25.74 -32.71 0.98
N ASN A 808 -26.81 -31.96 0.72
CA ASN A 808 -28.11 -32.27 1.31
C ASN A 808 -28.78 -33.48 0.62
N SER A 809 -29.87 -33.96 1.20
CA SER A 809 -30.57 -35.18 0.75
C SER A 809 -31.32 -35.06 -0.59
N SER A 810 -31.28 -33.91 -1.27
CA SER A 810 -31.91 -33.73 -2.59
C SER A 810 -31.14 -34.38 -3.75
N VAL A 811 -29.91 -34.84 -3.49
CA VAL A 811 -29.08 -35.55 -4.45
C VAL A 811 -28.71 -36.94 -3.93
N THR A 812 -28.54 -37.88 -4.85
CA THR A 812 -28.18 -39.28 -4.55
C THR A 812 -26.77 -39.59 -5.06
N PRO A 813 -25.88 -40.20 -4.24
CA PRO A 813 -24.60 -40.72 -4.71
C PRO A 813 -24.75 -41.70 -5.89
N GLY A 814 -23.78 -41.69 -6.80
CA GLY A 814 -23.78 -42.43 -8.06
C GLY A 814 -24.39 -41.68 -9.25
N ASN A 815 -25.19 -40.64 -9.00
CA ASN A 815 -25.76 -39.81 -10.06
C ASN A 815 -24.83 -38.67 -10.48
N THR A 816 -25.04 -38.20 -11.71
CA THR A 816 -24.32 -37.06 -12.29
C THR A 816 -25.15 -35.79 -12.19
N TYR A 817 -24.53 -34.70 -11.77
CA TYR A 817 -25.12 -33.37 -11.73
C TYR A 817 -24.16 -32.34 -12.30
N THR A 818 -24.69 -31.15 -12.61
CA THR A 818 -23.89 -30.01 -13.03
C THR A 818 -23.50 -29.19 -11.81
N TYR A 819 -22.20 -28.94 -11.65
CA TYR A 819 -21.65 -28.13 -10.58
C TYR A 819 -20.86 -26.97 -11.16
N THR A 820 -20.90 -25.83 -10.46
CA THR A 820 -20.11 -24.64 -10.76
C THR A 820 -19.15 -24.38 -9.61
N PHE A 821 -17.89 -24.11 -9.94
CA PHE A 821 -16.80 -23.81 -9.03
C PHE A 821 -16.34 -22.38 -9.28
N SER A 822 -16.34 -21.51 -8.28
CA SER A 822 -16.09 -20.06 -8.39
C SER A 822 -15.17 -19.51 -7.32
#